data_AF-A0A2H5WT47-F1
#
_entry.id   AF-A0A2H5WT47-F1
#
_cell.length_a   1.000
_cell.length_b   1.000
_cell.length_c   1.000
_cell.angle_alpha   90.00
_cell.angle_beta   90.00
_cell.angle_gamma   90.00
#
_symmetry.space_group_name_H-M   'P 1'
#
loop_
_entity.id
_entity.type
_entity.pdbx_description
1 polymer ?
#
loop_
_entity_poly.entity_id
_entity_poly.type
_entity_poly.pdbx_seq_one_letter_code
_entity_poly.pdbx_strand_id
1 'polypeptide(L)'
;MQKAIRPFAGLLLVVILLSAYAQEKVQLVYRAKAGQTMRYRLNANITVEAAGRTFTMEITSVAVQKILEVTPEGNIKQEQTTESYEVTFNGNKTPTPEEALKERTVTVIKPNGEPISRESEREQEDSSSAHIGQAFSVIFPANPVGAGDKWSYTFKEDSKLGTVPGTVEYTLKGFEQWKGIRVARIESNYTAKDDTNFSATTELLVEVRTGDTVYASAQIEGMSFGAPGGGATAKARFEVERIEGSPLPEGEEGKPTQPQPTAKPEAKPAEQQPTDKKAEQPEKTEQPEKAEKSDKSEQKKKEKTIDEVVKEFEKLEGLFTLYRKKEAGKDTLYMAIREDQLEKLYFLQATVSEGIPTFFLAAGTPINDLVFKFVRRDEQILLVVPNIRFQADPHKPIARSVRRSFADAYLEAFKIEAKDKEGKTFLIDVSNFFRSDVMQIQQLASAAAGGSYTIDREKTAYLAVKAFPNNIFVQTAYHFAGGPQRGGGLMGLIAGLAGGAELADPRSLPLTVNYNLWELPTNNGYRPRLFDPRVGYFYTEFTDFTTDQPEQEKRYILRWHLEKADPNAPLSPPKEPIVFWLDNAIPEEYRDAIREGILEWNKAFEKVGIKDAIVVKQMPDDADWDHADMRYNVIRWVSSPNNGYAVALFRANPLTGQILNASITVDGNMARITRIIYQRSIDPLAAFREAEAWEKGLVPFDPRVCTLAEGSMFRAWTGYLMMELLAPRRNATRTTEDQFVKDYLRSVVMHEMGHILGLRHNFAASRYHSLDELANGELVRKQGTVASVMEYDPFNQMALHAPNTVYWNPTIGPYDYWAIEYGYKEFGVPTPEAEKPSLNEIARRNTEPGLAFETDEYADRFDPYVTRFDLGRDPIDYWELLLKDTNELLRALPNRFPRPGESYYEFTRVFFGTLANYSTTAVQLTRFIGGLQIRRNFRGDPNAQPPLQPVDSATQRRALHLLVQYLFSEGAFNLPKSYYDKLAPNPARGGGPIPPDAPVRDFISNIQRLTLTRLFAPDTLRRVVNNEFKLGNTKNAFTLAEMFRTLQDAIWSEANTGKPVNALRRLLQRAHLEQLTDMLVKSSAAPDDAKMLARYHLRRLHAQLKQALPKVQDDYTRAHYSEAIDTIEKALNAQYMLGMPEVRLPSLMELLGLGRE
;
A
#
# COMPACT_ATOMS: atom_id res chain seq x y z
N MET A 1 -91.23 37.56 -30.59
CA MET A 1 -90.26 38.68 -30.65
C MET A 1 -88.86 38.07 -30.67
N GLN A 2 -88.25 37.72 -31.80
CA GLN A 2 -87.65 38.59 -32.83
C GLN A 2 -86.73 39.69 -32.28
N LYS A 3 -85.48 39.65 -32.78
CA LYS A 3 -84.27 40.51 -32.59
C LYS A 3 -83.33 40.06 -31.46
N ALA A 4 -82.03 39.78 -31.66
CA ALA A 4 -81.13 39.83 -32.82
C ALA A 4 -79.88 38.94 -32.51
N ILE A 5 -79.53 37.92 -33.29
CA ILE A 5 -78.59 37.88 -34.45
C ILE A 5 -77.10 38.10 -34.08
N ARG A 6 -76.37 36.95 -33.97
CA ARG A 6 -75.04 36.54 -34.52
C ARG A 6 -73.90 37.56 -34.77
N PRO A 7 -72.59 37.16 -34.75
CA PRO A 7 -72.09 35.78 -34.97
C PRO A 7 -71.07 35.28 -33.91
N PHE A 8 -70.89 33.97 -33.64
CA PHE A 8 -70.55 32.84 -34.54
C PHE A 8 -69.16 32.98 -35.20
N ALA A 9 -68.09 32.64 -34.48
CA ALA A 9 -66.81 32.22 -35.10
C ALA A 9 -65.85 31.48 -34.16
N GLY A 10 -65.76 31.81 -32.86
CA GLY A 10 -64.70 31.26 -31.99
C GLY A 10 -65.03 29.99 -31.21
N LEU A 11 -66.26 29.85 -30.71
CA LEU A 11 -66.56 28.87 -29.66
C LEU A 11 -66.88 27.46 -30.18
N LEU A 12 -67.20 27.31 -31.47
CA LEU A 12 -67.45 25.99 -32.08
C LEU A 12 -66.17 25.31 -32.57
N LEU A 13 -65.04 26.03 -32.68
CA LEU A 13 -63.75 25.41 -32.97
C LEU A 13 -63.09 24.84 -31.70
N VAL A 14 -63.26 25.47 -30.54
CA VAL A 14 -62.61 25.01 -29.30
C VAL A 14 -63.30 23.79 -28.69
N VAL A 15 -64.63 23.66 -28.82
CA VAL A 15 -65.35 22.45 -28.33
C VAL A 15 -65.34 21.30 -29.33
N ILE A 16 -65.09 21.55 -30.62
CA ILE A 16 -64.94 20.49 -31.64
C ILE A 16 -63.46 20.05 -31.81
N LEU A 17 -62.47 20.89 -31.46
CA LEU A 17 -61.07 20.48 -31.41
C LEU A 17 -60.68 19.80 -30.09
N LEU A 18 -61.36 20.07 -28.97
CA LEU A 18 -61.14 19.34 -27.71
C LEU A 18 -61.88 17.99 -27.62
N SER A 19 -62.86 17.73 -28.50
CA SER A 19 -63.57 16.43 -28.54
C SER A 19 -62.99 15.41 -29.53
N ALA A 20 -62.10 15.82 -30.45
CA ALA A 20 -61.39 14.90 -31.35
C ALA A 20 -60.10 14.30 -30.75
N TYR A 21 -59.48 14.96 -29.77
CA TYR A 21 -58.31 14.41 -29.06
C TYR A 21 -58.66 13.50 -27.88
N ALA A 22 -59.93 13.44 -27.45
CA ALA A 22 -60.38 12.61 -26.34
C ALA A 22 -60.61 11.12 -26.69
N GLN A 23 -60.50 10.73 -27.96
CA GLN A 23 -60.74 9.34 -28.41
C GLN A 23 -59.53 8.65 -29.04
N GLU A 24 -58.41 9.35 -29.24
CA GLU A 24 -57.22 8.71 -29.79
C GLU A 24 -56.57 7.81 -28.73
N LYS A 25 -56.61 6.49 -28.96
CA LYS A 25 -55.84 5.50 -28.21
C LYS A 25 -54.72 4.97 -29.08
N VAL A 26 -53.50 4.98 -28.57
CA VAL A 26 -52.32 4.45 -29.27
C VAL A 26 -51.70 3.33 -28.47
N GLN A 27 -51.30 2.26 -29.16
CA GLN A 27 -50.47 1.22 -28.56
C GLN A 27 -49.02 1.73 -28.50
N LEU A 28 -48.60 2.15 -27.31
CA LEU A 28 -47.21 2.49 -27.03
C LEU A 28 -46.43 1.19 -26.84
N VAL A 29 -45.34 1.05 -27.58
CA VAL A 29 -44.36 -0.05 -27.50
C VAL A 29 -43.01 0.47 -27.96
N TYR A 30 -41.94 -0.05 -27.38
CA TYR A 30 -40.59 0.16 -27.88
C TYR A 30 -40.42 -0.53 -29.24
N ARG A 31 -39.94 0.23 -30.21
CA ARG A 31 -39.59 -0.26 -31.53
C ARG A 31 -38.23 0.30 -31.90
N ALA A 32 -37.34 -0.58 -32.37
CA ALA A 32 -35.99 -0.21 -32.76
C ALA A 32 -35.54 -1.00 -33.99
N LYS A 33 -34.43 -0.59 -34.60
CA LYS A 33 -33.70 -1.31 -35.64
C LYS A 33 -32.24 -1.47 -35.23
N ALA A 34 -31.68 -2.67 -35.44
CA ALA A 34 -30.28 -2.92 -35.17
C ALA A 34 -29.38 -1.93 -35.95
N GLY A 35 -28.32 -1.46 -35.29
CA GLY A 35 -27.38 -0.48 -35.82
C GLY A 35 -27.76 1.00 -35.59
N GLN A 36 -28.98 1.30 -35.11
CA GLN A 36 -29.33 2.68 -34.76
C GLN A 36 -28.56 3.15 -33.53
N THR A 37 -28.20 4.43 -33.50
CA THR A 37 -27.50 5.06 -32.38
C THR A 37 -28.22 6.34 -32.01
N MET A 38 -28.41 6.56 -30.71
CA MET A 38 -29.00 7.75 -30.13
C MET A 38 -28.03 8.36 -29.13
N ARG A 39 -28.06 9.69 -28.99
CA ARG A 39 -27.31 10.39 -27.96
C ARG A 39 -28.28 11.11 -27.03
N TYR A 40 -28.04 10.99 -25.74
CA TYR A 40 -28.84 11.62 -24.70
C TYR A 40 -27.98 12.56 -23.88
N ARG A 41 -28.44 13.78 -23.71
CA ARG A 41 -27.86 14.73 -22.75
C ARG A 41 -28.63 14.63 -21.45
N LEU A 42 -27.90 14.53 -20.34
CA LEU A 42 -28.45 14.60 -19.00
C LEU A 42 -27.91 15.86 -18.30
N ASN A 43 -28.81 16.60 -17.67
CA ASN A 43 -28.52 17.69 -16.76
C ASN A 43 -29.15 17.36 -15.41
N ALA A 44 -28.37 17.39 -14.33
CA ALA A 44 -28.88 17.20 -12.97
C ALA A 44 -28.46 18.33 -12.05
N ASN A 45 -29.41 18.85 -11.26
CA ASN A 45 -29.17 19.81 -10.19
C ASN A 45 -29.55 19.17 -8.86
N ILE A 46 -28.57 18.99 -7.97
CA ILE A 46 -28.71 18.24 -6.72
C ILE A 46 -28.38 19.17 -5.55
N THR A 47 -29.29 19.22 -4.58
CA THR A 47 -29.18 20.01 -3.36
C THR A 47 -29.09 19.08 -2.16
N VAL A 48 -27.99 19.18 -1.41
CA VAL A 48 -27.72 18.34 -0.23
C VAL A 48 -27.71 19.21 1.02
N GLU A 49 -28.48 18.82 2.04
CA GLU A 49 -28.44 19.46 3.36
C GLU A 49 -27.69 18.58 4.35
N ALA A 50 -26.50 19.00 4.77
CA ALA A 50 -25.67 18.25 5.71
C ALA A 50 -25.03 19.18 6.74
N ALA A 51 -25.07 18.79 8.03
CA ALA A 51 -24.46 19.53 9.14
C ALA A 51 -24.83 21.03 9.20
N GLY A 52 -26.07 21.38 8.86
CA GLY A 52 -26.59 22.76 8.89
C GLY A 52 -26.13 23.65 7.73
N ARG A 53 -25.59 23.06 6.65
CA ARG A 53 -25.18 23.78 5.42
C ARG A 53 -25.83 23.13 4.19
N THR A 54 -26.09 23.95 3.18
CA THR A 54 -26.62 23.52 1.87
C THR A 54 -25.48 23.47 0.86
N PHE A 55 -25.38 22.37 0.13
CA PHE A 55 -24.44 22.17 -0.98
C PHE A 55 -25.21 21.99 -2.28
N THR A 56 -24.73 22.59 -3.38
CA THR A 56 -25.31 22.44 -4.71
C THR A 56 -24.33 21.76 -5.65
N MET A 57 -24.80 20.76 -6.38
CA MET A 57 -24.03 20.03 -7.37
C MET A 57 -24.77 20.04 -8.70
N GLU A 58 -24.06 20.33 -9.78
CA GLU A 58 -24.60 20.25 -11.14
C GLU A 58 -23.82 19.19 -11.93
N ILE A 59 -24.53 18.30 -12.60
CA ILE A 59 -23.96 17.24 -13.43
C ILE A 59 -24.46 17.44 -14.86
N THR A 60 -23.54 17.42 -15.82
CA THR A 60 -23.87 17.38 -17.25
C THR A 60 -23.18 16.18 -17.88
N SER A 61 -23.92 15.30 -18.53
CA SER A 61 -23.33 14.17 -19.26
C SER A 61 -23.98 13.96 -20.63
N VAL A 62 -23.22 13.35 -21.54
CA VAL A 62 -23.72 12.85 -22.83
C VAL A 62 -23.48 11.36 -22.89
N ALA A 63 -24.55 10.59 -23.02
CA ALA A 63 -24.50 9.14 -23.19
C ALA A 63 -24.87 8.75 -24.62
N VAL A 64 -24.20 7.73 -25.14
CA VAL A 64 -24.44 7.14 -26.46
C VAL A 64 -25.12 5.79 -26.25
N GLN A 65 -26.28 5.60 -26.86
CA GLN A 65 -27.03 4.36 -26.83
C GLN A 65 -27.10 3.78 -28.24
N LYS A 66 -26.59 2.57 -28.43
CA LYS A 66 -26.54 1.85 -29.70
C LYS A 66 -27.42 0.62 -29.65
N ILE A 67 -28.34 0.47 -30.59
CA ILE A 67 -29.12 -0.75 -30.76
C ILE A 67 -28.22 -1.81 -31.40
N LEU A 68 -27.92 -2.86 -30.66
CA LEU A 68 -27.06 -3.96 -31.13
C LEU A 68 -27.87 -4.98 -31.94
N GLU A 69 -29.05 -5.34 -31.47
CA GLU A 69 -29.87 -6.40 -32.04
C GLU A 69 -31.36 -6.19 -31.70
N VAL A 70 -32.26 -6.63 -32.58
CA VAL A 70 -33.69 -6.75 -32.29
C VAL A 70 -34.11 -8.17 -32.62
N THR A 71 -34.58 -8.93 -31.64
CA THR A 71 -34.92 -10.35 -31.81
C THR A 71 -36.22 -10.50 -32.62
N PRO A 72 -36.51 -11.69 -33.19
CA PRO A 72 -37.77 -11.95 -33.89
C PRO A 72 -39.03 -11.71 -33.03
N GLU A 73 -38.91 -11.85 -31.70
CA GLU A 73 -39.97 -11.58 -30.71
C GLU A 73 -40.12 -10.09 -30.39
N GLY A 74 -39.28 -9.23 -30.98
CA GLY A 74 -39.27 -7.78 -30.78
C GLY A 74 -38.47 -7.31 -29.57
N ASN A 75 -37.71 -8.18 -28.90
CA ASN A 75 -36.84 -7.77 -27.79
C ASN A 75 -35.67 -6.95 -28.33
N ILE A 76 -35.30 -5.89 -27.62
CA ILE A 76 -34.29 -4.94 -28.08
C ILE A 76 -33.05 -5.12 -27.22
N LYS A 77 -31.93 -5.51 -27.85
CA LYS A 77 -30.60 -5.47 -27.26
C LYS A 77 -29.91 -4.19 -27.68
N GLN A 78 -29.44 -3.41 -26.72
CA GLN A 78 -28.78 -2.13 -26.92
C GLN A 78 -27.52 -2.06 -26.05
N GLU A 79 -26.71 -1.03 -26.24
CA GLU A 79 -25.47 -0.78 -25.53
C GLU A 79 -25.35 0.69 -25.25
N GLN A 80 -24.91 1.00 -24.04
CA GLN A 80 -24.77 2.35 -23.55
C GLN A 80 -23.35 2.61 -23.12
N THR A 81 -22.82 3.76 -23.54
CA THR A 81 -21.53 4.29 -23.11
C THR A 81 -21.66 5.78 -22.80
N THR A 82 -20.70 6.32 -22.04
CA THR A 82 -20.66 7.75 -21.70
C THR A 82 -19.62 8.45 -22.59
N GLU A 83 -20.04 9.44 -23.37
CA GLU A 83 -19.18 10.23 -24.26
C GLU A 83 -18.56 11.44 -23.55
N SER A 84 -19.32 12.08 -22.66
CA SER A 84 -18.81 13.19 -21.83
C SER A 84 -19.48 13.22 -20.45
N TYR A 85 -18.74 13.73 -19.47
CA TYR A 85 -19.21 13.85 -18.09
C TYR A 85 -18.52 15.03 -17.40
N GLU A 86 -19.30 16.01 -16.95
CA GLU A 86 -18.85 17.18 -16.21
C GLU A 86 -19.63 17.31 -14.90
N VAL A 87 -18.92 17.69 -13.83
CA VAL A 87 -19.52 17.98 -12.53
C VAL A 87 -19.03 19.32 -12.03
N THR A 88 -19.95 20.14 -11.53
CA THR A 88 -19.65 21.33 -10.75
C THR A 88 -20.15 21.14 -9.32
N PHE A 89 -19.33 21.54 -8.35
CA PHE A 89 -19.69 21.52 -6.94
C PHE A 89 -19.56 22.93 -6.37
N ASN A 90 -20.67 23.50 -5.88
CA ASN A 90 -20.78 24.89 -5.45
C ASN A 90 -20.21 25.90 -6.47
N GLY A 91 -20.39 25.63 -7.77
CA GLY A 91 -19.93 26.49 -8.87
C GLY A 91 -18.48 26.26 -9.35
N ASN A 92 -17.72 25.36 -8.72
CA ASN A 92 -16.36 25.00 -9.17
C ASN A 92 -16.37 23.70 -9.97
N LYS A 93 -15.74 23.68 -11.15
CA LYS A 93 -15.55 22.45 -11.94
C LYS A 93 -14.63 21.48 -11.19
N THR A 94 -15.08 20.22 -11.05
CA THR A 94 -14.25 19.13 -10.48
C THR A 94 -13.60 18.31 -11.60
N PRO A 95 -12.45 17.65 -11.36
CA PRO A 95 -11.85 16.76 -12.34
C PRO A 95 -12.81 15.63 -12.73
N THR A 96 -13.00 15.40 -14.03
CA THR A 96 -13.81 14.28 -14.53
C THR A 96 -13.18 12.96 -14.11
N PRO A 97 -13.89 12.07 -13.40
CA PRO A 97 -13.38 10.74 -13.07
C PRO A 97 -13.11 9.96 -14.37
N GLU A 98 -11.87 9.48 -14.59
CA GLU A 98 -11.54 8.68 -15.78
C GLU A 98 -12.42 7.42 -15.93
N GLU A 99 -12.91 6.90 -14.81
CA GLU A 99 -13.79 5.75 -14.75
C GLU A 99 -15.14 6.05 -15.42
N ALA A 100 -15.71 7.25 -15.23
CA ALA A 100 -17.02 7.65 -15.76
C ALA A 100 -17.10 7.67 -17.29
N LEU A 101 -15.96 7.77 -17.98
CA LEU A 101 -15.87 7.74 -19.45
C LEU A 101 -15.56 6.34 -20.03
N LYS A 102 -15.23 5.37 -19.16
CA LYS A 102 -14.91 3.98 -19.55
C LYS A 102 -16.11 3.04 -19.35
N GLU A 103 -17.21 3.52 -18.81
CA GLU A 103 -18.38 2.72 -18.44
C GLU A 103 -19.14 2.21 -19.67
N ARG A 104 -19.44 0.91 -19.65
CA ARG A 104 -20.23 0.24 -20.67
C ARG A 104 -21.34 -0.60 -20.04
N THR A 105 -22.54 -0.37 -20.55
CA THR A 105 -23.77 -1.05 -20.12
C THR A 105 -24.54 -1.47 -21.38
N VAL A 106 -24.28 -2.69 -21.90
CA VAL A 106 -25.28 -3.40 -22.77
C VAL A 106 -26.65 -3.35 -22.07
N THR A 107 -27.89 -3.22 -22.68
CA THR A 107 -29.37 -3.43 -22.29
C THR A 107 -30.11 -4.54 -23.08
N VAL A 108 -30.93 -5.43 -22.48
CA VAL A 108 -32.01 -6.18 -23.20
C VAL A 108 -33.39 -5.94 -22.57
N ILE A 109 -34.37 -5.48 -23.37
CA ILE A 109 -35.76 -5.19 -22.94
C ILE A 109 -36.80 -5.85 -23.85
N LYS A 110 -37.99 -6.09 -23.32
CA LYS A 110 -39.20 -6.47 -24.08
C LYS A 110 -39.78 -5.26 -24.82
N PRO A 111 -40.66 -5.48 -25.83
CA PRO A 111 -41.38 -4.39 -26.51
C PRO A 111 -42.20 -3.48 -25.60
N ASN A 112 -42.60 -3.93 -24.41
CA ASN A 112 -43.33 -3.10 -23.44
C ASN A 112 -42.40 -2.36 -22.45
N GLY A 113 -41.09 -2.50 -22.57
CA GLY A 113 -40.11 -1.84 -21.70
C GLY A 113 -39.67 -2.67 -20.49
N GLU A 114 -40.28 -3.83 -20.23
CA GLU A 114 -39.82 -4.71 -19.15
C GLU A 114 -38.41 -5.22 -19.44
N PRO A 115 -37.46 -5.11 -18.50
CA PRO A 115 -36.10 -5.53 -18.78
C PRO A 115 -35.94 -7.07 -18.71
N ILE A 116 -34.98 -7.62 -19.47
CA ILE A 116 -34.76 -9.07 -19.66
C ILE A 116 -33.36 -9.49 -19.24
N SER A 117 -32.29 -8.80 -19.71
CA SER A 117 -30.90 -9.16 -19.31
C SER A 117 -29.88 -7.98 -19.23
N ARG A 118 -28.87 -7.90 -18.26
CA ARG A 118 -27.82 -6.88 -17.66
C ARG A 118 -26.43 -7.25 -17.30
N GLU A 119 -25.56 -6.53 -17.99
CA GLU A 119 -24.14 -6.52 -17.84
C GLU A 119 -23.75 -5.05 -17.74
N SER A 120 -23.32 -4.66 -16.54
CA SER A 120 -22.66 -3.38 -16.29
C SER A 120 -21.24 -3.71 -15.83
N GLU A 121 -20.26 -2.94 -16.30
CA GLU A 121 -18.86 -3.08 -15.88
C GLU A 121 -18.61 -2.52 -14.45
N ARG A 122 -19.65 -2.02 -13.76
CA ARG A 122 -19.57 -1.43 -12.43
C ARG A 122 -19.71 -2.46 -11.30
N GLU A 123 -18.94 -2.29 -10.22
CA GLU A 123 -19.16 -2.99 -8.94
C GLU A 123 -20.25 -2.26 -8.12
N GLN A 124 -21.37 -2.97 -7.90
CA GLN A 124 -22.45 -2.67 -6.95
C GLN A 124 -23.08 -1.25 -7.06
N GLU A 125 -24.27 -1.16 -7.66
CA GLU A 125 -25.08 0.06 -7.64
C GLU A 125 -25.57 0.39 -6.22
N ASP A 126 -25.51 1.66 -5.83
CA ASP A 126 -26.26 2.13 -4.67
C ASP A 126 -27.77 2.12 -4.96
N SER A 127 -28.60 2.00 -3.91
CA SER A 127 -30.04 1.91 -4.08
C SER A 127 -30.64 3.16 -4.75
N SER A 128 -30.04 4.34 -4.54
CA SER A 128 -30.55 5.59 -5.12
C SER A 128 -30.39 5.63 -6.64
N SER A 129 -29.26 5.18 -7.18
CA SER A 129 -29.04 5.04 -8.62
C SER A 129 -30.06 4.09 -9.26
N ALA A 130 -30.36 2.96 -8.60
CA ALA A 130 -31.36 2.00 -9.08
C ALA A 130 -32.78 2.60 -9.09
N HIS A 131 -33.18 3.33 -8.03
CA HIS A 131 -34.48 4.02 -7.99
C HIS A 131 -34.59 5.11 -9.07
N ILE A 132 -33.52 5.86 -9.33
CA ILE A 132 -33.49 6.88 -10.42
C ILE A 132 -33.75 6.21 -11.77
N GLY A 133 -33.03 5.12 -12.08
CA GLY A 133 -33.23 4.38 -13.34
C GLY A 133 -34.68 3.90 -13.52
N GLN A 134 -35.29 3.41 -12.45
CA GLN A 134 -36.69 2.97 -12.46
C GLN A 134 -37.70 4.13 -12.59
N ALA A 135 -37.42 5.30 -12.01
CA ALA A 135 -38.29 6.47 -12.07
C ALA A 135 -38.41 7.07 -13.49
N PHE A 136 -37.39 6.85 -14.33
CA PHE A 136 -37.38 7.26 -15.74
C PHE A 136 -37.76 6.14 -16.71
N SER A 137 -37.92 4.91 -16.23
CA SER A 137 -38.35 3.79 -17.07
C SER A 137 -39.86 3.84 -17.29
N VAL A 138 -40.32 3.60 -18.53
CA VAL A 138 -41.75 3.50 -18.85
C VAL A 138 -42.08 2.07 -19.24
N ILE A 139 -42.92 1.42 -18.43
CA ILE A 139 -43.45 0.10 -18.77
C ILE A 139 -44.84 0.28 -19.39
N PHE A 140 -44.95 0.06 -20.70
CA PHE A 140 -46.19 0.28 -21.43
C PHE A 140 -47.22 -0.84 -21.12
N PRO A 141 -48.51 -0.49 -20.99
CA PRO A 141 -49.55 -1.49 -20.81
C PRO A 141 -49.80 -2.24 -22.13
N ALA A 142 -50.28 -3.48 -22.02
CA ALA A 142 -50.61 -4.30 -23.18
C ALA A 142 -51.79 -3.76 -24.02
N ASN A 143 -52.59 -2.85 -23.46
CA ASN A 143 -53.74 -2.25 -24.12
C ASN A 143 -53.41 -0.84 -24.63
N PRO A 144 -54.02 -0.39 -25.76
CA PRO A 144 -53.87 0.97 -26.23
C PRO A 144 -54.32 2.01 -25.20
N VAL A 145 -53.55 3.08 -25.05
CA VAL A 145 -53.78 4.15 -24.08
C VAL A 145 -54.11 5.47 -24.78
N GLY A 146 -55.04 6.23 -24.21
CA GLY A 146 -55.42 7.57 -24.64
C GLY A 146 -55.28 8.60 -23.52
N ALA A 147 -55.49 9.88 -23.85
CA ALA A 147 -55.41 10.97 -22.87
C ALA A 147 -56.33 10.73 -21.66
N GLY A 148 -55.76 10.76 -20.46
CA GLY A 148 -56.43 10.49 -19.18
C GLY A 148 -56.29 9.06 -18.67
N ASP A 149 -55.85 8.10 -19.49
CA ASP A 149 -55.64 6.72 -19.05
C ASP A 149 -54.48 6.62 -18.04
N LYS A 150 -54.65 5.75 -17.04
CA LYS A 150 -53.68 5.49 -15.97
C LYS A 150 -53.33 4.01 -15.89
N TRP A 151 -52.08 3.71 -15.57
CA TRP A 151 -51.62 2.35 -15.29
C TRP A 151 -50.47 2.40 -14.30
N SER A 152 -50.14 1.26 -13.69
CA SER A 152 -49.05 1.17 -12.72
C SER A 152 -48.17 -0.04 -13.00
N TYR A 153 -46.91 0.06 -12.60
CA TYR A 153 -45.98 -1.06 -12.61
C TYR A 153 -45.30 -1.17 -11.24
N THR A 154 -45.07 -2.41 -10.77
CA THR A 154 -44.33 -2.65 -9.53
C THR A 154 -43.06 -3.40 -9.86
N PHE A 155 -41.94 -2.74 -9.63
CA PHE A 155 -40.62 -3.35 -9.69
C PHE A 155 -40.42 -4.21 -8.44
N LYS A 156 -39.93 -5.42 -8.66
CA LYS A 156 -39.48 -6.31 -7.58
C LYS A 156 -37.98 -6.17 -7.43
N GLU A 157 -37.50 -6.41 -6.21
CA GLU A 157 -36.06 -6.55 -5.99
C GLU A 157 -35.52 -7.68 -6.85
N ASP A 158 -34.55 -7.38 -7.69
CA ASP A 158 -33.77 -8.40 -8.36
C ASP A 158 -32.42 -7.81 -8.75
N SER A 159 -31.40 -8.31 -8.06
CA SER A 159 -30.01 -7.85 -8.16
C SER A 159 -29.42 -8.06 -9.55
N LYS A 160 -29.96 -8.99 -10.35
CA LYS A 160 -29.52 -9.14 -11.74
C LYS A 160 -30.09 -8.05 -12.61
N LEU A 161 -31.34 -7.69 -12.34
CA LEU A 161 -32.12 -6.66 -13.01
C LEU A 161 -31.65 -5.24 -12.69
N GLY A 162 -30.80 -5.09 -11.66
CA GLY A 162 -30.50 -3.80 -11.05
C GLY A 162 -31.78 -3.11 -10.56
N THR A 163 -32.83 -3.87 -10.25
CA THR A 163 -34.11 -3.34 -9.81
C THR A 163 -34.23 -3.46 -8.30
N VAL A 164 -34.68 -2.37 -7.68
CA VAL A 164 -35.04 -2.29 -6.26
C VAL A 164 -36.57 -2.26 -6.11
N PRO A 165 -37.13 -2.62 -4.95
CA PRO A 165 -38.57 -2.56 -4.70
C PRO A 165 -39.12 -1.15 -4.92
N GLY A 166 -40.11 -1.01 -5.80
CA GLY A 166 -40.74 0.28 -6.05
C GLY A 166 -42.00 0.17 -6.89
N THR A 167 -42.91 1.13 -6.73
CA THR A 167 -44.13 1.23 -7.54
C THR A 167 -44.10 2.53 -8.30
N VAL A 168 -44.42 2.47 -9.59
CA VAL A 168 -44.59 3.63 -10.46
C VAL A 168 -46.02 3.66 -10.99
N GLU A 169 -46.65 4.83 -10.89
CA GLU A 169 -47.97 5.11 -11.44
C GLU A 169 -47.84 6.08 -12.59
N TYR A 170 -48.31 5.70 -13.78
CA TYR A 170 -48.27 6.50 -14.99
C TYR A 170 -49.65 7.06 -15.33
N THR A 171 -49.69 8.29 -15.84
CA THR A 171 -50.87 8.95 -16.39
C THR A 171 -50.52 9.56 -17.74
N LEU A 172 -51.19 9.12 -18.81
CA LEU A 172 -51.04 9.73 -20.13
C LEU A 172 -51.83 11.05 -20.15
N LYS A 173 -51.15 12.20 -20.28
CA LYS A 173 -51.78 13.53 -20.28
C LYS A 173 -52.35 13.91 -21.65
N GLY A 174 -51.76 13.39 -22.71
CA GLY A 174 -52.18 13.67 -24.08
C GLY A 174 -51.04 13.49 -25.07
N PHE A 175 -51.30 13.88 -26.32
CA PHE A 175 -50.34 13.83 -27.40
C PHE A 175 -50.03 15.23 -27.89
N GLU A 176 -48.76 15.49 -28.23
CA GLU A 176 -48.30 16.79 -28.69
C GLU A 176 -47.14 16.65 -29.70
N GLN A 177 -46.71 17.78 -30.25
CA GLN A 177 -45.53 17.86 -31.11
C GLN A 177 -44.38 18.49 -30.31
N TRP A 178 -43.28 17.75 -30.16
CA TRP A 178 -42.06 18.19 -29.49
C TRP A 178 -40.91 18.20 -30.49
N LYS A 179 -40.42 19.39 -30.86
CA LYS A 179 -39.34 19.59 -31.85
C LYS A 179 -39.57 18.83 -33.17
N GLY A 180 -40.82 18.78 -33.64
CA GLY A 180 -41.20 18.07 -34.88
C GLY A 180 -41.46 16.56 -34.71
N ILE A 181 -41.30 16.02 -33.50
CA ILE A 181 -41.59 14.63 -33.17
C ILE A 181 -42.95 14.56 -32.48
N ARG A 182 -43.80 13.64 -32.94
CA ARG A 182 -45.07 13.34 -32.28
C ARG A 182 -44.82 12.55 -31.01
N VAL A 183 -45.19 13.10 -29.85
CA VAL A 183 -44.94 12.50 -28.53
C VAL A 183 -46.22 12.30 -27.73
N ALA A 184 -46.21 11.29 -26.86
CA ALA A 184 -47.13 11.07 -25.77
C ALA A 184 -46.52 11.69 -24.50
N ARG A 185 -47.24 12.63 -23.88
CA ARG A 185 -46.83 13.25 -22.62
C ARG A 185 -47.34 12.39 -21.46
N ILE A 186 -46.44 11.73 -20.76
CA ILE A 186 -46.74 10.84 -19.63
C ILE A 186 -46.23 11.48 -18.35
N GLU A 187 -47.08 11.59 -17.35
CA GLU A 187 -46.66 11.91 -15.99
C GLU A 187 -46.53 10.60 -15.20
N SER A 188 -45.45 10.43 -14.45
CA SER A 188 -45.27 9.30 -13.55
C SER A 188 -44.96 9.73 -12.13
N ASN A 189 -45.45 8.94 -11.16
CA ASN A 189 -45.11 9.06 -9.75
C ASN A 189 -44.50 7.75 -9.29
N TYR A 190 -43.22 7.78 -8.92
CA TYR A 190 -42.47 6.65 -8.39
C TYR A 190 -42.35 6.75 -6.87
N THR A 191 -42.58 5.64 -6.17
CA THR A 191 -42.40 5.51 -4.73
C THR A 191 -41.62 4.24 -4.43
N ALA A 192 -40.47 4.39 -3.77
CA ALA A 192 -39.69 3.25 -3.28
C ALA A 192 -40.50 2.43 -2.26
N LYS A 193 -40.24 1.12 -2.21
CA LYS A 193 -40.90 0.17 -1.31
C LYS A 193 -39.92 -0.52 -0.36
N ASP A 194 -38.66 -0.10 -0.35
CA ASP A 194 -37.65 -0.50 0.60
C ASP A 194 -37.54 0.52 1.76
N ASP A 195 -36.50 0.41 2.58
CA ASP A 195 -36.27 1.29 3.75
C ASP A 195 -35.83 2.72 3.36
N THR A 196 -35.85 3.08 2.07
CA THR A 196 -35.53 4.42 1.59
C THR A 196 -36.79 5.30 1.53
N ASN A 197 -36.66 6.59 1.88
CA ASN A 197 -37.73 7.57 1.67
C ASN A 197 -37.75 8.13 0.23
N PHE A 198 -37.26 7.36 -0.75
CA PHE A 198 -37.09 7.83 -2.12
C PHE A 198 -38.43 7.94 -2.84
N SER A 199 -38.68 9.10 -3.46
CA SER A 199 -39.82 9.30 -4.36
C SER A 199 -39.45 10.23 -5.52
N ALA A 200 -40.12 10.06 -6.65
CA ALA A 200 -39.90 10.91 -7.82
C ALA A 200 -41.21 11.20 -8.56
N THR A 201 -41.38 12.44 -9.01
CA THR A 201 -42.41 12.83 -9.97
C THR A 201 -41.72 13.17 -11.29
N THR A 202 -42.05 12.43 -12.35
CA THR A 202 -41.40 12.53 -13.65
C THR A 202 -42.40 12.92 -14.73
N GLU A 203 -42.05 13.89 -15.56
CA GLU A 203 -42.72 14.16 -16.83
C GLU A 203 -41.88 13.57 -17.97
N LEU A 204 -42.48 12.71 -18.80
CA LEU A 204 -41.84 12.06 -19.94
C LEU A 204 -42.56 12.42 -21.24
N LEU A 205 -41.79 12.78 -22.26
CA LEU A 205 -42.23 12.91 -23.64
C LEU A 205 -41.72 11.70 -24.42
N VAL A 206 -42.64 10.79 -24.75
CA VAL A 206 -42.34 9.52 -25.41
C VAL A 206 -42.73 9.61 -26.88
N GLU A 207 -41.81 9.40 -27.80
CA GLU A 207 -42.11 9.37 -29.24
C GLU A 207 -43.11 8.24 -29.55
N VAL A 208 -44.28 8.60 -30.09
CA VAL A 208 -45.38 7.66 -30.31
C VAL A 208 -44.99 6.52 -31.27
N ARG A 209 -44.11 6.83 -32.23
CA ARG A 209 -43.66 5.90 -33.27
C ARG A 209 -42.73 4.81 -32.72
N THR A 210 -41.80 5.19 -31.84
CA THR A 210 -40.68 4.34 -31.39
C THR A 210 -40.83 3.87 -29.95
N GLY A 211 -41.70 4.49 -29.16
CA GLY A 211 -41.79 4.27 -27.72
C GLY A 211 -40.60 4.81 -26.93
N ASP A 212 -39.65 5.48 -27.59
CA ASP A 212 -38.45 6.00 -26.96
C ASP A 212 -38.69 7.38 -26.33
N THR A 213 -38.03 7.64 -25.21
CA THR A 213 -38.18 8.91 -24.48
C THR A 213 -37.31 9.96 -25.13
N VAL A 214 -37.92 11.02 -25.68
CA VAL A 214 -37.20 12.12 -26.34
C VAL A 214 -36.84 13.24 -25.37
N TYR A 215 -37.61 13.38 -24.30
CA TYR A 215 -37.33 14.30 -23.21
C TYR A 215 -37.96 13.76 -21.92
N ALA A 216 -37.30 13.93 -20.79
CA ALA A 216 -37.87 13.69 -19.48
C ALA A 216 -37.33 14.68 -18.45
N SER A 217 -38.17 15.04 -17.48
CA SER A 217 -37.76 15.82 -16.31
C SER A 217 -38.30 15.16 -15.04
N ALA A 218 -37.45 14.92 -14.05
CA ALA A 218 -37.85 14.36 -12.76
C ALA A 218 -37.50 15.30 -11.61
N GLN A 219 -38.43 15.43 -10.66
CA GLN A 219 -38.17 15.96 -9.32
C GLN A 219 -38.08 14.79 -8.35
N ILE A 220 -36.96 14.69 -7.64
CA ILE A 220 -36.64 13.57 -6.76
C ILE A 220 -36.47 14.07 -5.33
N GLU A 221 -37.11 13.37 -4.39
CA GLU A 221 -36.98 13.58 -2.95
C GLU A 221 -36.47 12.30 -2.26
N GLY A 222 -35.76 12.47 -1.15
CA GLY A 222 -35.31 11.34 -0.33
C GLY A 222 -34.13 10.55 -0.90
N MET A 223 -33.35 11.16 -1.79
CA MET A 223 -32.11 10.58 -2.32
C MET A 223 -31.06 10.49 -1.22
N SER A 224 -30.42 9.32 -1.06
CA SER A 224 -29.35 9.16 -0.08
C SER A 224 -28.04 9.76 -0.62
N PHE A 225 -27.34 10.54 0.20
CA PHE A 225 -26.06 11.13 -0.15
C PHE A 225 -24.98 10.74 0.88
N GLY A 226 -24.07 9.84 0.49
CA GLY A 226 -23.01 9.29 1.35
C GLY A 226 -23.07 7.77 1.55
N ALA A 227 -22.22 7.23 2.42
CA ALA A 227 -22.12 5.78 2.65
C ALA A 227 -23.40 5.18 3.29
N PRO A 228 -23.72 3.90 3.03
CA PRO A 228 -24.89 3.24 3.62
C PRO A 228 -24.83 3.23 5.15
N GLY A 229 -25.84 3.79 5.81
CA GLY A 229 -25.99 3.75 7.26
C GLY A 229 -25.76 5.06 8.04
N GLY A 230 -25.61 6.22 7.37
CA GLY A 230 -25.54 7.52 8.07
C GLY A 230 -25.52 8.78 7.19
N GLY A 231 -25.96 8.70 5.93
CA GLY A 231 -25.87 9.80 4.95
C GLY A 231 -26.95 10.89 5.09
N ALA A 232 -26.64 12.08 4.57
CA ALA A 232 -27.59 13.17 4.43
C ALA A 232 -28.62 12.88 3.32
N THR A 233 -29.83 13.45 3.42
CA THR A 233 -30.84 13.35 2.36
C THR A 233 -30.71 14.51 1.37
N ALA A 234 -30.82 14.22 0.07
CA ALA A 234 -30.75 15.20 -1.00
C ALA A 234 -32.07 15.32 -1.76
N LYS A 235 -32.29 16.49 -2.36
CA LYS A 235 -33.32 16.73 -3.39
C LYS A 235 -32.63 16.95 -4.73
N ALA A 236 -33.23 16.47 -5.80
CA ALA A 236 -32.64 16.61 -7.13
C ALA A 236 -33.67 16.92 -8.20
N ARG A 237 -33.23 17.66 -9.22
CA ARG A 237 -33.95 17.84 -10.47
C ARG A 237 -33.09 17.30 -11.60
N PHE A 238 -33.62 16.33 -12.33
CA PHE A 238 -32.98 15.72 -13.49
C PHE A 238 -33.73 16.12 -14.75
N GLU A 239 -32.99 16.38 -15.83
CA GLU A 239 -33.52 16.60 -17.17
C GLU A 239 -32.70 15.77 -18.16
N VAL A 240 -33.39 14.97 -18.96
CA VAL A 240 -32.79 14.10 -19.97
C VAL A 240 -33.41 14.46 -21.32
N GLU A 241 -32.58 14.65 -22.33
CA GLU A 241 -33.02 14.99 -23.69
C GLU A 241 -32.30 14.11 -24.70
N ARG A 242 -33.05 13.52 -25.64
CA ARG A 242 -32.47 12.90 -26.84
C ARG A 242 -32.01 14.01 -27.79
N ILE A 243 -30.70 14.18 -27.91
CA ILE A 243 -30.10 15.27 -28.67
C ILE A 243 -29.76 14.87 -30.11
N GLU A 244 -29.60 13.56 -30.36
CA GLU A 244 -29.25 13.05 -31.68
C GLU A 244 -29.77 11.62 -31.87
N GLY A 245 -30.07 11.25 -33.11
CA GLY A 245 -30.46 9.90 -33.50
C GLY A 245 -31.91 9.53 -33.22
N SER A 246 -32.30 8.35 -33.70
CA SER A 246 -33.61 7.75 -33.43
C SER A 246 -33.48 6.22 -33.41
N PRO A 247 -34.21 5.51 -32.54
CA PRO A 247 -34.19 4.05 -32.51
C PRO A 247 -34.74 3.39 -33.80
N LEU A 248 -35.49 4.13 -34.61
CA LEU A 248 -35.98 3.70 -35.92
C LEU A 248 -35.75 4.80 -36.97
N PRO A 249 -35.27 4.44 -38.19
CA PRO A 249 -35.17 5.39 -39.30
C PRO A 249 -36.52 6.09 -39.61
N GLU A 250 -36.46 7.35 -40.06
CA GLU A 250 -37.66 8.08 -40.47
C GLU A 250 -38.36 7.37 -41.65
N GLY A 251 -39.68 7.22 -41.55
CA GLY A 251 -40.51 6.60 -42.60
C GLY A 251 -40.74 5.09 -42.50
N GLU A 252 -40.10 4.37 -41.56
CA GLU A 252 -40.37 2.93 -41.32
C GLU A 252 -41.43 2.72 -40.21
N GLU A 253 -42.53 2.03 -40.54
CA GLU A 253 -43.48 1.44 -39.57
C GLU A 253 -43.12 -0.05 -39.36
N GLY A 254 -42.57 -0.39 -38.19
CA GLY A 254 -42.06 -1.75 -37.93
C GLY A 254 -43.13 -2.85 -38.00
N LYS A 255 -42.90 -3.87 -38.84
CA LYS A 255 -43.56 -5.19 -38.77
C LYS A 255 -42.51 -6.31 -38.66
N PRO A 256 -42.84 -7.45 -38.01
CA PRO A 256 -41.87 -8.51 -37.72
C PRO A 256 -41.75 -9.52 -38.87
N THR A 257 -40.53 -9.87 -39.28
CA THR A 257 -40.27 -10.97 -40.22
C THR A 257 -38.99 -11.75 -39.90
N GLN A 258 -39.11 -13.08 -40.02
CA GLN A 258 -38.11 -14.14 -39.79
C GLN A 258 -37.18 -14.39 -41.02
N PRO A 259 -36.12 -15.22 -40.88
CA PRO A 259 -34.81 -15.04 -41.53
C PRO A 259 -34.51 -16.00 -42.70
N GLN A 260 -33.54 -15.66 -43.58
CA GLN A 260 -32.42 -16.52 -44.08
C GLN A 260 -31.50 -15.84 -45.15
N PRO A 261 -30.35 -16.39 -45.62
CA PRO A 261 -29.00 -15.92 -45.22
C PRO A 261 -27.97 -15.67 -46.38
N THR A 262 -26.74 -15.29 -45.98
CA THR A 262 -25.41 -15.40 -46.65
C THR A 262 -25.07 -14.56 -47.91
N ALA A 263 -23.95 -13.80 -47.83
CA ALA A 263 -22.70 -14.07 -48.59
C ALA A 263 -21.55 -13.07 -48.22
N LYS A 264 -20.32 -13.62 -48.11
CA LYS A 264 -18.97 -12.98 -48.14
C LYS A 264 -18.39 -13.15 -49.59
N PRO A 265 -17.16 -12.71 -49.99
CA PRO A 265 -16.10 -11.86 -49.38
C PRO A 265 -15.42 -10.84 -50.35
N GLU A 266 -14.27 -10.27 -49.93
CA GLU A 266 -13.14 -9.65 -50.70
C GLU A 266 -13.26 -8.19 -51.18
N ALA A 267 -12.24 -7.31 -51.23
CA ALA A 267 -10.80 -7.30 -50.89
C ALA A 267 -10.28 -5.82 -50.77
N LYS A 268 -9.07 -5.64 -50.18
CA LYS A 268 -8.21 -4.41 -50.21
C LYS A 268 -7.73 -4.09 -51.67
N PRO A 269 -7.07 -2.95 -52.05
CA PRO A 269 -6.18 -2.04 -51.26
C PRO A 269 -6.09 -0.52 -51.65
N ALA A 270 -5.22 0.19 -50.92
CA ALA A 270 -4.28 1.26 -51.35
C ALA A 270 -4.59 2.77 -51.13
N GLU A 271 -3.48 3.45 -50.78
CA GLU A 271 -3.19 4.83 -50.37
C GLU A 271 -3.60 5.97 -51.34
N GLN A 272 -3.77 7.18 -50.79
CA GLN A 272 -3.08 8.42 -51.24
C GLN A 272 -3.30 9.61 -50.27
N GLN A 273 -2.21 10.32 -49.96
CA GLN A 273 -2.13 11.65 -49.30
C GLN A 273 -2.56 12.79 -50.27
N PRO A 274 -2.28 14.09 -50.01
CA PRO A 274 -2.74 15.02 -48.95
C PRO A 274 -3.32 16.32 -49.58
N THR A 275 -3.96 17.22 -48.80
CA THR A 275 -4.02 18.65 -49.20
C THR A 275 -4.21 19.62 -48.02
N ASP A 276 -3.45 20.71 -48.14
CA ASP A 276 -3.34 21.91 -47.32
C ASP A 276 -4.64 22.72 -47.14
N LYS A 277 -4.75 23.50 -46.04
CA LYS A 277 -4.51 24.97 -46.06
C LYS A 277 -4.86 25.68 -44.75
N LYS A 278 -3.89 26.51 -44.33
CA LYS A 278 -3.95 27.89 -43.78
C LYS A 278 -4.90 28.22 -42.63
N ALA A 279 -4.30 28.69 -41.53
CA ALA A 279 -4.87 29.70 -40.64
C ALA A 279 -3.92 30.91 -40.56
N GLU A 280 -4.52 32.10 -40.60
CA GLU A 280 -3.91 33.44 -40.54
C GLU A 280 -3.59 33.86 -39.09
N GLN A 281 -2.51 34.64 -38.93
CA GLN A 281 -2.25 35.59 -37.83
C GLN A 281 -3.07 36.89 -38.04
N PRO A 282 -3.03 37.96 -37.20
CA PRO A 282 -2.23 38.28 -35.99
C PRO A 282 -3.15 38.81 -34.83
N GLU A 283 -2.70 39.19 -33.62
CA GLU A 283 -2.10 40.50 -33.30
C GLU A 283 -1.63 40.59 -31.84
N LYS A 284 -0.52 41.31 -31.68
CA LYS A 284 0.08 41.82 -30.44
C LYS A 284 -0.55 43.18 -30.10
N THR A 285 -0.52 43.54 -28.82
CA THR A 285 -0.70 44.94 -28.38
C THR A 285 0.51 45.37 -27.53
N GLU A 286 1.16 46.42 -28.01
CA GLU A 286 2.17 47.31 -27.39
C GLU A 286 1.51 48.16 -26.28
N GLN A 287 2.15 48.70 -25.22
CA GLN A 287 3.29 49.64 -25.07
C GLN A 287 3.28 50.10 -23.55
N PRO A 288 4.06 51.07 -23.03
CA PRO A 288 5.38 51.62 -23.40
C PRO A 288 6.38 51.78 -22.22
N GLU A 289 7.66 51.98 -22.55
CA GLU A 289 8.72 52.53 -21.68
C GLU A 289 8.51 54.02 -21.35
N LYS A 290 8.94 54.43 -20.15
CA LYS A 290 9.34 55.82 -19.87
C LYS A 290 10.60 55.82 -19.00
N ALA A 291 11.64 56.44 -19.54
CA ALA A 291 12.90 56.74 -18.88
C ALA A 291 12.77 57.98 -17.99
N GLU A 292 13.29 57.91 -16.76
CA GLU A 292 13.66 59.09 -15.98
C GLU A 292 15.05 58.87 -15.37
N LYS A 293 15.97 59.78 -15.73
CA LYS A 293 17.30 59.93 -15.18
C LYS A 293 17.18 60.45 -13.74
N SER A 294 17.81 59.78 -12.79
CA SER A 294 18.26 60.44 -11.56
C SER A 294 19.74 60.12 -11.33
N ASP A 295 20.54 61.16 -11.44
CA ASP A 295 21.97 61.18 -11.17
C ASP A 295 22.14 61.26 -9.65
N LYS A 296 22.51 60.16 -9.01
CA LYS A 296 23.04 60.17 -7.63
C LYS A 296 24.39 59.46 -7.66
N SER A 297 25.45 60.25 -7.51
CA SER A 297 26.79 59.79 -7.23
C SER A 297 26.80 58.87 -6.00
N GLU A 298 26.91 57.56 -6.22
CA GLU A 298 27.31 56.62 -5.19
C GLU A 298 28.77 56.90 -4.83
N GLN A 299 28.98 57.50 -3.65
CA GLN A 299 30.25 57.39 -2.97
C GLN A 299 30.54 55.89 -2.76
N LYS A 300 31.57 55.36 -3.45
CA LYS A 300 32.12 54.03 -3.18
C LYS A 300 32.39 53.90 -1.67
N LYS A 301 31.52 53.19 -0.97
CA LYS A 301 31.75 52.73 0.41
C LYS A 301 33.08 51.97 0.38
N LYS A 302 34.07 52.47 1.14
CA LYS A 302 35.35 51.77 1.33
C LYS A 302 35.05 50.36 1.84
N GLU A 303 35.37 49.33 1.06
CA GLU A 303 35.15 47.93 1.45
C GLU A 303 35.91 47.66 2.75
N LYS A 304 35.21 47.13 3.76
CA LYS A 304 35.82 46.75 5.03
C LYS A 304 36.60 45.45 4.84
N THR A 305 37.75 45.34 5.50
CA THR A 305 38.51 44.08 5.53
C THR A 305 37.93 43.10 6.56
N ILE A 306 38.19 41.80 6.41
CA ILE A 306 37.70 40.78 7.36
C ILE A 306 38.14 41.12 8.80
N ASP A 307 39.41 41.48 9.00
CA ASP A 307 39.97 41.84 10.31
C ASP A 307 39.23 43.01 10.97
N GLU A 308 38.75 43.98 10.18
CA GLU A 308 37.97 45.12 10.68
C GLU A 308 36.54 44.71 11.09
N VAL A 309 35.94 43.73 10.42
CA VAL A 309 34.57 43.26 10.71
C VAL A 309 34.53 42.34 11.93
N VAL A 310 35.52 41.44 12.07
CA VAL A 310 35.48 40.36 13.06
C VAL A 310 36.24 40.65 14.36
N LYS A 311 36.71 41.89 14.56
CA LYS A 311 37.58 42.26 15.71
C LYS A 311 37.04 41.89 17.10
N GLU A 312 35.72 41.90 17.27
CA GLU A 312 35.03 41.58 18.53
C GLU A 312 34.35 40.20 18.52
N PHE A 313 34.69 39.33 17.56
CA PHE A 313 34.11 38.00 17.43
C PHE A 313 35.05 36.94 18.01
N GLU A 314 34.46 35.91 18.61
CA GLU A 314 35.15 34.67 18.93
C GLU A 314 35.53 33.96 17.63
N LYS A 315 36.81 33.67 17.45
CA LYS A 315 37.33 32.94 16.29
C LYS A 315 37.34 31.44 16.58
N LEU A 316 36.66 30.66 15.75
CA LEU A 316 36.64 29.21 15.80
C LEU A 316 37.33 28.68 14.52
N GLU A 317 38.53 28.13 14.67
CA GLU A 317 39.31 27.60 13.54
C GLU A 317 38.91 26.14 13.23
N GLY A 318 38.75 25.81 11.95
CA GLY A 318 38.38 24.48 11.49
C GLY A 318 38.23 24.42 9.97
N LEU A 319 37.41 23.49 9.46
CA LEU A 319 37.13 23.31 8.03
C LEU A 319 36.86 24.64 7.33
N PHE A 320 35.94 25.43 7.87
CA PHE A 320 35.85 26.86 7.63
C PHE A 320 36.11 27.60 8.94
N THR A 321 36.78 28.75 8.86
CA THR A 321 36.92 29.61 10.03
C THR A 321 35.60 30.30 10.30
N LEU A 322 35.05 30.09 11.50
CA LEU A 322 33.83 30.76 11.95
C LEU A 322 34.18 31.91 12.89
N TYR A 323 33.39 32.98 12.83
CA TYR A 323 33.47 34.10 13.76
C TYR A 323 32.09 34.27 14.40
N ARG A 324 32.00 34.12 15.73
CA ARG A 324 30.74 34.22 16.47
C ARG A 324 30.75 35.40 17.44
N LYS A 325 29.67 36.18 17.48
CA LYS A 325 29.46 37.23 18.48
C LYS A 325 28.07 37.09 19.10
N LYS A 326 28.03 36.87 20.41
CA LYS A 326 26.79 36.84 21.20
C LYS A 326 26.57 38.19 21.88
N GLU A 327 25.44 38.81 21.60
CA GLU A 327 24.95 40.04 22.21
C GLU A 327 23.52 39.81 22.71
N ALA A 328 23.01 40.70 23.57
CA ALA A 328 21.63 40.58 24.07
C ALA A 328 20.63 40.55 22.90
N GLY A 329 19.92 39.42 22.72
CA GLY A 329 18.93 39.23 21.65
C GLY A 329 19.53 39.00 20.25
N LYS A 330 20.85 38.85 20.11
CA LYS A 330 21.51 38.67 18.80
C LYS A 330 22.69 37.71 18.88
N ASP A 331 22.66 36.67 18.06
CA ASP A 331 23.77 35.71 17.89
C ASP A 331 24.21 35.76 16.42
N THR A 332 25.33 36.43 16.17
CA THR A 332 25.88 36.64 14.83
C THR A 332 26.93 35.59 14.55
N LEU A 333 26.82 34.89 13.42
CA LEU A 333 27.77 33.87 12.98
C LEU A 333 28.21 34.18 11.55
N TYR A 334 29.48 34.56 11.39
CA TYR A 334 30.12 34.68 10.09
C TYR A 334 30.95 33.43 9.78
N MET A 335 31.05 33.11 8.49
CA MET A 335 31.91 32.06 7.96
C MET A 335 32.85 32.63 6.91
N ALA A 336 34.15 32.35 7.04
CA ALA A 336 35.14 32.72 6.05
C ALA A 336 35.37 31.56 5.07
N ILE A 337 35.21 31.84 3.77
CA ILE A 337 35.40 30.90 2.67
C ILE A 337 36.64 31.34 1.90
N ARG A 338 37.63 30.47 1.80
CA ARG A 338 38.82 30.70 0.97
C ARG A 338 38.53 30.37 -0.50
N GLU A 339 39.28 30.98 -1.41
CA GLU A 339 39.16 30.74 -2.85
C GLU A 339 39.37 29.27 -3.21
N ASP A 340 40.28 28.57 -2.53
CA ASP A 340 40.53 27.12 -2.72
C ASP A 340 39.41 26.20 -2.20
N GLN A 341 38.44 26.77 -1.48
CA GLN A 341 37.28 26.06 -0.95
C GLN A 341 36.04 26.18 -1.86
N LEU A 342 36.08 27.07 -2.85
CA LEU A 342 35.03 27.19 -3.85
C LEU A 342 35.03 25.98 -4.80
N GLU A 343 33.87 25.67 -5.39
CA GLU A 343 33.64 24.55 -6.32
C GLU A 343 33.88 23.13 -5.75
N LYS A 344 34.37 22.99 -4.52
CA LYS A 344 34.48 21.72 -3.81
C LYS A 344 33.12 21.23 -3.32
N LEU A 345 32.93 19.92 -3.31
CA LEU A 345 31.74 19.29 -2.76
C LEU A 345 31.84 19.17 -1.23
N TYR A 346 30.78 19.59 -0.57
CA TYR A 346 30.57 19.47 0.86
C TYR A 346 29.31 18.66 1.12
N PHE A 347 29.26 18.03 2.29
CA PHE A 347 28.14 17.23 2.76
C PHE A 347 27.63 17.77 4.08
N LEU A 348 26.41 18.31 4.08
CA LEU A 348 25.71 18.80 5.26
C LEU A 348 24.64 17.79 5.67
N GLN A 349 24.74 17.32 6.90
CA GLN A 349 23.84 16.34 7.49
C GLN A 349 23.07 16.99 8.64
N ALA A 350 21.78 16.68 8.76
CA ALA A 350 20.97 17.07 9.92
C ALA A 350 20.41 15.84 10.64
N THR A 351 20.56 15.78 11.95
CA THR A 351 20.12 14.65 12.79
C THR A 351 19.45 15.17 14.04
N VAL A 352 18.33 14.57 14.45
CA VAL A 352 17.69 14.88 15.73
C VAL A 352 18.60 14.40 16.88
N SER A 353 18.90 15.28 17.82
CA SER A 353 19.67 14.97 19.04
C SER A 353 18.74 14.75 20.23
N GLU A 354 17.74 15.62 20.37
CA GLU A 354 16.64 15.49 21.32
C GLU A 354 15.34 15.76 20.57
N GLY A 355 14.35 14.89 20.74
CA GLY A 355 13.08 14.99 20.03
C GLY A 355 11.95 14.30 20.77
N ILE A 356 10.92 13.92 20.03
CA ILE A 356 9.70 13.32 20.57
C ILE A 356 9.72 11.80 20.36
N PRO A 357 9.03 11.01 21.19
CA PRO A 357 9.08 9.55 21.14
C PRO A 357 8.27 8.95 19.96
N THR A 358 8.32 9.59 18.79
CA THR A 358 7.76 9.11 17.53
C THR A 358 8.90 8.59 16.65
N PHE A 359 8.61 7.59 15.81
CA PHE A 359 9.64 6.99 14.94
C PHE A 359 10.37 8.02 14.05
N PHE A 360 9.66 9.07 13.61
CA PHE A 360 10.17 10.07 12.68
C PHE A 360 11.05 11.16 13.31
N LEU A 361 10.95 11.40 14.63
CA LEU A 361 11.68 12.47 15.32
C LEU A 361 12.27 11.99 16.65
N ALA A 362 12.52 10.70 16.78
CA ALA A 362 13.28 10.14 17.89
C ALA A 362 14.72 10.66 17.87
N ALA A 363 15.35 10.63 19.05
CA ALA A 363 16.76 10.97 19.18
C ALA A 363 17.62 10.03 18.31
N GLY A 364 18.53 10.62 17.52
CA GLY A 364 19.37 9.92 16.54
C GLY A 364 18.78 9.80 15.14
N THR A 365 17.52 10.20 14.90
CA THR A 365 16.90 10.10 13.57
C THR A 365 17.49 11.10 12.57
N PRO A 366 18.03 10.65 11.42
CA PRO A 366 18.44 11.52 10.32
C PRO A 366 17.23 12.26 9.75
N ILE A 367 17.34 13.58 9.56
CA ILE A 367 16.28 14.39 8.97
C ILE A 367 16.45 14.44 7.45
N ASN A 368 17.58 14.99 7.01
CA ASN A 368 17.90 15.15 5.61
C ASN A 368 19.40 15.35 5.45
N ASP A 369 19.89 15.18 4.22
CA ASP A 369 21.29 15.32 3.84
C ASP A 369 21.42 16.14 2.55
N LEU A 370 22.47 16.96 2.47
CA LEU A 370 22.68 17.88 1.37
C LEU A 370 24.13 17.79 0.87
N VAL A 371 24.30 17.35 -0.38
CA VAL A 371 25.57 17.53 -1.11
C VAL A 371 25.51 18.84 -1.85
N PHE A 372 26.48 19.72 -1.63
CA PHE A 372 26.49 21.05 -2.26
C PHE A 372 27.92 21.56 -2.48
N LYS A 373 28.04 22.67 -3.20
CA LYS A 373 29.29 23.42 -3.36
C LYS A 373 29.04 24.92 -3.24
N PHE A 374 30.08 25.66 -2.86
CA PHE A 374 30.05 27.12 -2.89
C PHE A 374 30.55 27.65 -4.24
N VAL A 375 29.74 28.48 -4.89
CA VAL A 375 30.06 29.08 -6.20
C VAL A 375 30.06 30.59 -6.06
N ARG A 376 31.14 31.25 -6.45
CA ARG A 376 31.18 32.71 -6.47
C ARG A 376 30.49 33.25 -7.72
N ARG A 377 29.56 34.19 -7.54
CA ARG A 377 28.92 34.93 -8.63
C ARG A 377 28.86 36.41 -8.25
N ASP A 378 29.61 37.24 -8.98
CA ASP A 378 29.72 38.68 -8.72
C ASP A 378 30.13 38.97 -7.26
N GLU A 379 29.28 39.68 -6.49
CA GLU A 379 29.46 40.03 -5.08
C GLU A 379 28.75 39.08 -4.10
N GLN A 380 28.42 37.86 -4.55
CA GLN A 380 27.75 36.84 -3.76
C GLN A 380 28.46 35.48 -3.83
N ILE A 381 28.28 34.68 -2.78
CA ILE A 381 28.59 33.26 -2.74
C ILE A 381 27.27 32.49 -2.73
N LEU A 382 27.07 31.63 -3.73
CA LEU A 382 25.88 30.80 -3.85
C LEU A 382 26.14 29.42 -3.25
N LEU A 383 25.13 28.86 -2.58
CA LEU A 383 25.07 27.45 -2.21
C LEU A 383 24.36 26.69 -3.33
N VAL A 384 25.13 25.87 -4.05
CA VAL A 384 24.68 25.15 -5.24
C VAL A 384 24.63 23.65 -4.97
N VAL A 385 23.48 23.03 -5.18
CA VAL A 385 23.27 21.58 -5.10
C VAL A 385 23.44 20.99 -6.51
N PRO A 386 24.52 20.26 -6.79
CA PRO A 386 24.78 19.73 -8.12
C PRO A 386 23.84 18.57 -8.45
N ASN A 387 23.46 18.44 -9.72
CA ASN A 387 22.77 17.25 -10.18
C ASN A 387 23.75 16.09 -10.36
N ILE A 388 23.78 15.18 -9.38
CA ILE A 388 24.68 14.02 -9.37
C ILE A 388 24.04 12.74 -9.92
N ARG A 389 22.74 12.76 -10.26
CA ARG A 389 22.01 11.59 -10.77
C ARG A 389 22.26 11.32 -12.25
N PHE A 390 22.62 12.36 -13.00
CA PHE A 390 22.86 12.27 -14.44
C PHE A 390 24.25 12.78 -14.75
N GLN A 391 25.12 11.89 -15.24
CA GLN A 391 26.54 12.16 -15.41
C GLN A 391 26.99 11.86 -16.85
N ALA A 392 28.14 12.43 -17.21
CA ALA A 392 28.88 12.10 -18.41
C ALA A 392 30.34 12.52 -18.23
N ASP A 393 31.25 11.87 -18.96
CA ASP A 393 32.65 12.25 -19.05
C ASP A 393 32.78 13.74 -19.43
N PRO A 394 33.33 14.59 -18.54
CA PRO A 394 33.39 16.04 -18.75
C PRO A 394 34.23 16.44 -19.97
N HIS A 395 35.06 15.55 -20.50
CA HIS A 395 35.87 15.79 -21.69
C HIS A 395 35.12 15.49 -23.00
N LYS A 396 33.93 14.90 -22.95
CA LYS A 396 33.12 14.60 -24.14
C LYS A 396 32.07 15.68 -24.45
N PRO A 397 31.71 15.88 -25.74
CA PRO A 397 30.66 16.82 -26.13
C PRO A 397 29.30 16.60 -25.43
N ILE A 398 28.95 15.34 -25.16
CA ILE A 398 27.67 14.96 -24.54
C ILE A 398 27.50 15.56 -23.14
N ALA A 399 28.59 15.82 -22.40
CA ALA A 399 28.55 16.43 -21.08
C ALA A 399 27.92 17.83 -21.10
N ARG A 400 28.06 18.57 -22.22
CA ARG A 400 27.39 19.87 -22.41
C ARG A 400 25.87 19.70 -22.52
N SER A 401 25.40 18.63 -23.15
CA SER A 401 23.98 18.32 -23.26
C SER A 401 23.42 17.93 -21.90
N VAL A 402 24.07 16.99 -21.21
CA VAL A 402 23.66 16.55 -19.86
C VAL A 402 23.53 17.74 -18.91
N ARG A 403 24.54 18.63 -18.85
CA ARG A 403 24.50 19.84 -18.01
C ARG A 403 23.36 20.81 -18.36
N ARG A 404 22.97 20.89 -19.63
CA ARG A 404 21.84 21.75 -20.07
C ARG A 404 20.49 21.13 -19.76
N SER A 405 20.40 19.80 -19.80
CA SER A 405 19.17 19.05 -19.56
C SER A 405 18.90 18.82 -18.07
N PHE A 406 19.95 18.71 -17.25
CA PHE A 406 19.88 18.41 -15.83
C PHE A 406 20.63 19.48 -15.04
N ALA A 407 19.95 20.61 -14.78
CA ALA A 407 20.54 21.78 -14.14
C ALA A 407 20.78 21.57 -12.63
N ASP A 408 21.81 22.24 -12.11
CA ASP A 408 22.07 22.37 -10.67
C ASP A 408 21.03 23.28 -10.00
N ALA A 409 20.75 23.06 -8.71
CA ALA A 409 19.83 23.89 -7.92
C ALA A 409 20.59 24.91 -7.06
N TYR A 410 20.02 26.09 -6.84
CA TYR A 410 20.56 27.15 -6.00
C TYR A 410 19.66 27.29 -4.77
N LEU A 411 20.17 26.97 -3.58
CA LEU A 411 19.34 27.00 -2.35
C LEU A 411 19.51 28.29 -1.56
N GLU A 412 20.71 28.87 -1.55
CA GLU A 412 21.01 30.09 -0.80
C GLU A 412 21.99 31.01 -1.55
N ALA A 413 21.91 32.30 -1.26
CA ALA A 413 22.80 33.33 -1.79
C ALA A 413 23.30 34.23 -0.66
N PHE A 414 24.59 34.09 -0.34
CA PHE A 414 25.24 34.87 0.70
C PHE A 414 25.92 36.09 0.09
N LYS A 415 25.64 37.27 0.64
CA LYS A 415 26.39 38.47 0.31
C LYS A 415 27.80 38.39 0.90
N ILE A 416 28.80 38.86 0.15
CA ILE A 416 30.16 39.02 0.67
C ILE A 416 30.20 40.28 1.55
N GLU A 417 30.37 40.11 2.86
CA GLU A 417 30.40 41.21 3.82
C GLU A 417 31.77 41.88 3.91
N ALA A 418 32.84 41.11 3.72
CA ALA A 418 34.20 41.59 3.68
C ALA A 418 35.11 40.61 2.92
N LYS A 419 36.27 41.12 2.47
CA LYS A 419 37.34 40.34 1.84
C LYS A 419 38.62 40.50 2.65
N ASP A 420 39.50 39.50 2.63
CA ASP A 420 40.86 39.71 3.14
C ASP A 420 41.63 40.71 2.25
N LYS A 421 42.82 41.12 2.69
CA LYS A 421 43.64 42.10 1.96
C LYS A 421 44.07 41.62 0.57
N GLU A 422 44.10 40.31 0.37
CA GLU A 422 44.50 39.66 -0.88
C GLU A 422 43.31 39.40 -1.82
N GLY A 423 42.08 39.55 -1.34
CA GLY A 423 40.86 39.24 -2.09
C GLY A 423 40.60 37.74 -2.28
N LYS A 424 41.25 36.88 -1.50
CA LYS A 424 41.21 35.41 -1.60
C LYS A 424 40.34 34.74 -0.55
N THR A 425 39.95 35.47 0.49
CA THR A 425 39.02 34.99 1.52
C THR A 425 37.80 35.89 1.56
N PHE A 426 36.62 35.27 1.58
CA PHE A 426 35.32 35.94 1.55
C PHE A 426 34.58 35.66 2.87
N LEU A 427 34.15 36.72 3.55
CA LEU A 427 33.35 36.61 4.77
C LEU A 427 31.86 36.69 4.42
N ILE A 428 31.09 35.68 4.84
CA ILE A 428 29.66 35.61 4.62
C ILE A 428 28.88 35.47 5.93
N ASP A 429 27.66 36.00 5.97
CA ASP A 429 26.72 35.87 7.11
C ASP A 429 25.91 34.57 7.04
N VAL A 430 26.16 33.67 7.99
CA VAL A 430 25.44 32.39 8.13
C VAL A 430 24.60 32.36 9.41
N SER A 431 24.33 33.51 10.03
CA SER A 431 23.61 33.61 11.31
C SER A 431 22.25 32.92 11.28
N ASN A 432 21.56 32.93 10.14
CA ASN A 432 20.24 32.31 9.98
C ASN A 432 20.27 30.95 9.28
N PHE A 433 21.40 30.54 8.71
CA PHE A 433 21.46 29.34 7.86
C PHE A 433 21.08 28.06 8.61
N PHE A 434 21.63 27.85 9.81
CA PHE A 434 21.33 26.68 10.65
C PHE A 434 20.16 26.92 11.62
N ARG A 435 19.42 28.02 11.45
CA ARG A 435 18.15 28.33 12.16
C ARG A 435 16.96 28.46 11.21
N SER A 436 17.20 28.35 9.90
CA SER A 436 16.19 28.33 8.87
C SER A 436 15.73 26.89 8.61
N ASP A 437 14.81 26.74 7.67
CA ASP A 437 14.28 25.45 7.24
C ASP A 437 15.06 24.85 6.06
N VAL A 438 16.38 25.09 5.98
CA VAL A 438 17.21 24.64 4.83
C VAL A 438 17.17 23.11 4.62
N MET A 439 16.93 22.35 5.68
CA MET A 439 16.81 20.88 5.64
C MET A 439 15.35 20.39 5.60
N GLN A 440 14.37 21.28 5.44
CA GLN A 440 12.92 20.97 5.40
C GLN A 440 12.41 20.26 6.67
N ILE A 441 12.92 20.68 7.84
CA ILE A 441 12.55 20.14 9.16
C ILE A 441 11.09 20.43 9.49
N GLN A 442 10.55 21.57 9.05
CA GLN A 442 9.19 22.00 9.40
C GLN A 442 8.12 21.03 8.91
N GLN A 443 8.29 20.46 7.71
CA GLN A 443 7.36 19.47 7.15
C GLN A 443 7.37 18.19 7.99
N LEU A 444 8.57 17.72 8.37
CA LEU A 444 8.74 16.54 9.22
C LEU A 444 8.15 16.75 10.62
N ALA A 445 8.41 17.92 11.21
CA ALA A 445 7.82 18.36 12.48
C ALA A 445 6.29 18.34 12.45
N SER A 446 5.70 18.91 11.40
CA SER A 446 4.25 18.94 11.21
C SER A 446 3.65 17.54 11.06
N ALA A 447 4.28 16.69 10.25
CA ALA A 447 3.84 15.32 10.03
C ALA A 447 3.95 14.47 11.31
N ALA A 448 5.09 14.50 11.98
CA ALA A 448 5.35 13.69 13.18
C ALA A 448 4.49 14.12 14.38
N ALA A 449 4.16 15.41 14.49
CA ALA A 449 3.33 15.93 15.57
C ALA A 449 1.83 15.99 15.24
N GLY A 450 1.41 15.56 14.04
CA GLY A 450 -0.01 15.48 13.67
C GLY A 450 -0.72 16.84 13.63
N GLY A 451 -0.05 17.89 13.13
CA GLY A 451 -0.60 19.23 13.10
C GLY A 451 0.12 20.17 12.15
N SER A 452 -0.19 21.46 12.23
CA SER A 452 0.55 22.49 11.49
C SER A 452 1.47 23.22 12.47
N TYR A 453 2.77 23.09 12.25
CA TYR A 453 3.81 23.66 13.08
C TYR A 453 4.74 24.50 12.22
N THR A 454 5.04 25.72 12.68
CA THR A 454 5.95 26.64 12.00
C THR A 454 7.11 27.01 12.91
N ILE A 455 8.29 27.25 12.33
CA ILE A 455 9.48 27.62 13.11
C ILE A 455 9.22 28.96 13.83
N ASP A 456 9.29 28.94 15.16
CA ASP A 456 9.33 30.13 16.00
C ASP A 456 10.79 30.64 16.04
N ARG A 457 11.07 31.66 15.22
CA ARG A 457 12.42 32.22 15.08
C ARG A 457 12.94 32.88 16.36
N GLU A 458 12.05 33.39 17.22
CA GLU A 458 12.46 34.05 18.47
C GLU A 458 12.90 33.04 19.54
N LYS A 459 12.34 31.83 19.49
CA LYS A 459 12.68 30.72 20.40
C LYS A 459 13.66 29.71 19.81
N THR A 460 14.03 29.86 18.54
CA THR A 460 15.04 29.03 17.87
C THR A 460 16.44 29.61 18.08
N ALA A 461 17.35 28.83 18.68
CA ALA A 461 18.67 29.31 19.10
C ALA A 461 19.79 28.28 18.92
N TYR A 462 21.03 28.76 18.76
CA TYR A 462 22.22 27.90 18.76
C TYR A 462 22.62 27.50 20.17
N LEU A 463 22.59 26.20 20.46
CA LEU A 463 23.12 25.65 21.69
C LEU A 463 24.65 25.57 21.63
N ALA A 464 25.18 24.98 20.56
CA ALA A 464 26.61 24.78 20.36
C ALA A 464 27.03 25.09 18.92
N VAL A 465 28.23 25.67 18.76
CA VAL A 465 28.90 25.84 17.47
C VAL A 465 30.36 25.47 17.72
N LYS A 466 30.82 24.41 17.06
CA LYS A 466 32.19 23.90 17.18
C LYS A 466 32.78 23.78 15.77
N ALA A 467 34.03 24.18 15.60
CA ALA A 467 34.79 24.01 14.37
C ALA A 467 35.95 23.05 14.64
N PHE A 468 36.13 22.07 13.76
CA PHE A 468 37.18 21.06 13.81
C PHE A 468 37.91 21.06 12.45
N PRO A 469 39.13 20.49 12.35
CA PRO A 469 39.91 20.53 11.12
C PRO A 469 39.16 20.04 9.87
N ASN A 470 38.34 18.99 10.02
CA ASN A 470 37.66 18.34 8.89
C ASN A 470 36.14 18.56 8.88
N ASN A 471 35.56 19.18 9.92
CA ASN A 471 34.12 19.37 10.01
C ASN A 471 33.70 20.57 10.85
N ILE A 472 32.45 21.00 10.65
CA ILE A 472 31.75 21.94 11.52
C ILE A 472 30.59 21.19 12.17
N PHE A 473 30.39 21.43 13.47
CA PHE A 473 29.27 20.93 14.24
C PHE A 473 28.45 22.12 14.77
N VAL A 474 27.17 22.17 14.43
CA VAL A 474 26.22 23.18 14.95
C VAL A 474 25.04 22.45 15.56
N GLN A 475 24.72 22.76 16.81
CA GLN A 475 23.51 22.28 17.47
C GLN A 475 22.52 23.42 17.60
N THR A 476 21.34 23.25 17.03
CA THR A 476 20.25 24.22 17.06
C THR A 476 19.09 23.66 17.86
N ALA A 477 18.66 24.38 18.89
CA ALA A 477 17.38 24.18 19.54
C ALA A 477 16.32 24.88 18.70
N TYR A 478 15.56 24.11 17.93
CA TYR A 478 14.38 24.57 17.24
C TYR A 478 13.18 24.60 18.19
N HIS A 479 12.38 25.64 18.04
CA HIS A 479 11.03 25.66 18.57
C HIS A 479 10.06 25.81 17.41
N PHE A 480 9.05 24.95 17.37
CA PHE A 480 7.94 25.11 16.47
C PHE A 480 6.68 25.47 17.24
N ALA A 481 6.06 26.58 16.85
CA ALA A 481 4.77 27.01 17.35
C ALA A 481 3.68 26.51 16.39
N GLY A 482 2.59 26.01 16.95
CA GLY A 482 1.54 25.43 16.14
C GLY A 482 0.41 24.88 16.96
N GLY A 483 -0.26 23.89 16.41
CA GLY A 483 -1.23 23.10 17.16
C GLY A 483 -1.74 21.92 16.35
N PRO A 484 -2.30 20.91 17.02
CA PRO A 484 -2.99 19.82 16.37
C PRO A 484 -4.08 20.39 15.48
N GLN A 485 -4.08 19.98 14.22
CA GLN A 485 -5.07 20.44 13.27
C GLN A 485 -6.37 19.69 13.58
N ARG A 486 -7.40 20.41 14.05
CA ARG A 486 -8.76 19.83 14.13
C ARG A 486 -9.19 19.48 12.71
N GLY A 487 -9.17 18.20 12.38
CA GLY A 487 -9.50 17.69 11.04
C GLY A 487 -8.32 17.51 10.09
N GLY A 488 -7.12 17.17 10.59
CA GLY A 488 -5.88 16.96 9.81
C GLY A 488 -5.88 15.86 8.72
N GLY A 489 -7.05 15.45 8.22
CA GLY A 489 -7.20 14.48 7.14
C GLY A 489 -6.45 13.17 7.40
N LEU A 490 -6.03 12.52 6.32
CA LEU A 490 -5.31 11.24 6.35
C LEU A 490 -4.00 11.32 7.15
N MET A 491 -3.27 12.44 7.10
CA MET A 491 -1.99 12.59 7.81
C MET A 491 -2.14 12.76 9.33
N GLY A 492 -3.18 13.46 9.80
CA GLY A 492 -3.53 13.50 11.22
C GLY A 492 -4.00 12.14 11.76
N LEU A 493 -4.64 11.33 10.91
CA LEU A 493 -5.02 9.95 11.23
C LEU A 493 -3.79 9.03 11.30
N ILE A 494 -2.87 9.12 10.34
CA ILE A 494 -1.61 8.36 10.31
C ILE A 494 -0.73 8.71 11.51
N ALA A 495 -0.58 9.99 11.84
CA ALA A 495 0.17 10.43 13.03
C ALA A 495 -0.48 9.95 14.34
N GLY A 496 -1.81 9.92 14.41
CA GLY A 496 -2.57 9.34 15.53
C GLY A 496 -2.40 7.82 15.67
N LEU A 497 -2.35 7.09 14.55
CA LEU A 497 -2.09 5.65 14.51
C LEU A 497 -0.63 5.30 14.86
N ALA A 498 0.32 6.19 14.53
CA ALA A 498 1.73 6.08 14.91
C ALA A 498 2.01 6.49 16.37
N GLY A 499 0.97 6.72 17.18
CA GLY A 499 1.07 6.96 18.62
C GLY A 499 0.87 8.42 19.06
N GLY A 500 0.70 9.37 18.13
CA GLY A 500 0.63 10.80 18.45
C GLY A 500 1.93 11.34 19.07
N ALA A 501 2.22 12.62 18.90
CA ALA A 501 3.30 13.23 19.68
C ALA A 501 2.80 13.44 21.12
N GLU A 502 3.41 12.75 22.08
CA GLU A 502 3.20 12.93 23.52
C GLU A 502 3.83 14.25 23.99
N LEU A 503 3.34 15.38 23.46
CA LEU A 503 3.82 16.72 23.78
C LEU A 503 3.29 17.17 25.15
N ALA A 504 4.14 17.82 25.93
CA ALA A 504 3.74 18.43 27.19
C ALA A 504 2.66 19.53 27.00
N ASP A 505 2.73 20.29 25.91
CA ASP A 505 1.68 21.18 25.43
C ASP A 505 1.56 21.04 23.90
N PRO A 506 0.38 20.70 23.36
CA PRO A 506 0.21 20.45 21.93
C PRO A 506 0.44 21.68 21.03
N ARG A 507 0.64 22.87 21.59
CA ARG A 507 0.96 24.08 20.82
C ARG A 507 2.46 24.33 20.65
N SER A 508 3.30 23.53 21.31
CA SER A 508 4.72 23.78 21.46
C SER A 508 5.51 22.50 21.19
N LEU A 509 6.27 22.49 20.10
CA LEU A 509 7.13 21.38 19.72
C LEU A 509 8.60 21.82 19.78
N PRO A 510 9.34 21.49 20.85
CA PRO A 510 10.79 21.65 20.90
C PRO A 510 11.49 20.51 20.15
N LEU A 511 12.56 20.82 19.44
CA LEU A 511 13.40 19.84 18.75
C LEU A 511 14.86 20.32 18.75
N THR A 512 15.80 19.48 19.19
CA THR A 512 17.24 19.79 19.09
C THR A 512 17.81 19.06 17.88
N VAL A 513 18.44 19.81 16.96
CA VAL A 513 19.00 19.27 15.70
C VAL A 513 20.50 19.53 15.65
N ASN A 514 21.26 18.46 15.41
CA ASN A 514 22.70 18.51 15.16
C ASN A 514 22.96 18.57 13.65
N TYR A 515 23.65 19.62 13.23
CA TYR A 515 24.21 19.78 11.89
C TYR A 515 25.68 19.40 11.88
N ASN A 516 26.05 18.56 10.91
CA ASN A 516 27.42 18.17 10.66
C ASN A 516 27.78 18.50 9.21
N LEU A 517 28.78 19.37 9.01
CA LEU A 517 29.24 19.79 7.69
C LEU A 517 30.67 19.30 7.46
N TRP A 518 30.90 18.59 6.36
CA TRP A 518 32.17 17.98 5.97
C TRP A 518 32.54 18.32 4.53
N GLU A 519 33.82 18.32 4.18
CA GLU A 519 34.24 18.17 2.78
C GLU A 519 33.93 16.73 2.33
N LEU A 520 33.23 16.56 1.21
CA LEU A 520 32.86 15.24 0.71
C LEU A 520 34.10 14.53 0.15
N PRO A 521 34.51 13.36 0.68
CA PRO A 521 35.70 12.68 0.22
C PRO A 521 35.54 12.21 -1.23
N THR A 522 36.34 12.76 -2.15
CA THR A 522 36.32 12.38 -3.58
C THR A 522 37.66 11.84 -4.06
N ASN A 523 38.76 12.08 -3.31
CA ASN A 523 40.13 11.71 -3.68
C ASN A 523 40.91 11.12 -2.50
N ASN A 524 40.29 10.22 -1.73
CA ASN A 524 40.86 9.61 -0.52
C ASN A 524 41.38 8.17 -0.73
N GLY A 525 41.51 7.72 -1.98
CA GLY A 525 41.93 6.34 -2.31
C GLY A 525 40.82 5.30 -2.29
N TYR A 526 39.59 5.65 -1.86
CA TYR A 526 38.47 4.72 -1.87
C TYR A 526 38.08 4.34 -3.30
N ARG A 527 38.03 3.02 -3.58
CA ARG A 527 37.55 2.49 -4.85
C ARG A 527 36.09 2.04 -4.76
N PRO A 528 35.17 2.60 -5.56
CA PRO A 528 33.80 2.09 -5.68
C PRO A 528 33.78 0.63 -6.12
N ARG A 529 32.76 -0.12 -5.69
CA ARG A 529 32.61 -1.55 -6.00
C ARG A 529 31.32 -1.77 -6.78
N LEU A 530 31.41 -2.45 -7.91
CA LEU A 530 30.25 -2.73 -8.76
C LEU A 530 29.22 -3.63 -8.06
N PHE A 531 27.95 -3.26 -8.20
CA PHE A 531 26.82 -4.04 -7.75
C PHE A 531 26.58 -5.27 -8.65
N ASP A 532 26.22 -6.40 -8.04
CA ASP A 532 25.71 -7.59 -8.72
C ASP A 532 24.44 -8.06 -8.01
N PRO A 533 23.31 -8.27 -8.72
CA PRO A 533 22.03 -8.59 -8.09
C PRO A 533 21.98 -9.96 -7.40
N ARG A 534 23.00 -10.81 -7.57
CA ARG A 534 23.12 -12.11 -6.90
C ARG A 534 23.67 -11.98 -5.47
N VAL A 535 24.23 -10.82 -5.10
CA VAL A 535 24.80 -10.55 -3.77
C VAL A 535 24.09 -9.35 -3.13
N GLY A 536 23.57 -9.52 -1.92
CA GLY A 536 22.65 -8.60 -1.29
C GLY A 536 23.29 -7.36 -0.67
N TYR A 537 23.72 -6.40 -1.47
CA TYR A 537 24.19 -5.09 -1.00
C TYR A 537 23.22 -3.96 -1.33
N PHE A 538 23.09 -2.98 -0.43
CA PHE A 538 22.57 -1.66 -0.76
C PHE A 538 23.50 -1.00 -1.78
N TYR A 539 22.98 -0.08 -2.60
CA TYR A 539 23.77 0.60 -3.61
C TYR A 539 23.36 2.06 -3.81
N THR A 540 24.30 2.86 -4.33
CA THR A 540 24.00 4.14 -4.97
C THR A 540 23.88 3.94 -6.48
N GLU A 541 23.04 4.73 -7.15
CA GLU A 541 22.73 4.63 -8.57
C GLU A 541 22.74 6.00 -9.24
N PHE A 542 23.30 6.05 -10.45
CA PHE A 542 23.24 7.21 -11.33
C PHE A 542 23.25 6.77 -12.80
N THR A 543 22.75 7.62 -13.69
CA THR A 543 22.77 7.39 -15.14
C THR A 543 24.00 8.03 -15.76
N ASP A 544 24.78 7.25 -16.51
CA ASP A 544 25.99 7.69 -17.22
C ASP A 544 25.76 7.72 -18.75
N PHE A 545 25.67 8.93 -19.31
CA PHE A 545 25.49 9.19 -20.74
C PHE A 545 26.80 9.19 -21.53
N THR A 546 27.92 8.75 -20.96
CA THR A 546 29.24 8.74 -21.63
C THR A 546 29.28 7.83 -22.86
N THR A 547 28.39 6.83 -22.92
CA THR A 547 28.32 5.82 -23.99
C THR A 547 26.88 5.52 -24.40
N ASP A 548 26.67 5.13 -25.65
CA ASP A 548 25.36 4.76 -26.22
C ASP A 548 24.95 3.30 -25.91
N GLN A 549 25.34 2.77 -24.74
CA GLN A 549 24.94 1.43 -24.33
C GLN A 549 23.48 1.42 -23.88
N PRO A 550 22.72 0.31 -24.09
CA PRO A 550 21.33 0.20 -23.64
C PRO A 550 21.18 0.33 -22.11
N GLU A 551 22.16 -0.17 -21.34
CA GLU A 551 22.21 -0.01 -19.89
C GLU A 551 23.14 1.16 -19.55
N GLN A 552 22.55 2.28 -19.15
CA GLN A 552 23.26 3.50 -18.75
C GLN A 552 23.34 3.67 -17.24
N GLU A 553 22.66 2.81 -16.46
CA GLU A 553 22.65 2.87 -15.01
C GLU A 553 23.94 2.27 -14.45
N LYS A 554 24.67 3.06 -13.67
CA LYS A 554 25.82 2.60 -12.89
C LYS A 554 25.43 2.49 -11.43
N ARG A 555 25.75 1.34 -10.84
CA ARG A 555 25.44 1.00 -9.45
C ARG A 555 26.71 0.63 -8.69
N TYR A 556 26.95 1.29 -7.56
CA TYR A 556 28.03 0.95 -6.64
C TYR A 556 27.45 0.50 -5.30
N ILE A 557 27.95 -0.62 -4.77
CA ILE A 557 27.53 -1.09 -3.45
C ILE A 557 27.96 -0.11 -2.37
N LEU A 558 27.18 -0.05 -1.31
CA LEU A 558 27.52 0.70 -0.10
C LEU A 558 28.45 -0.15 0.76
N ARG A 559 29.66 0.36 1.07
CA ARG A 559 30.62 -0.33 1.94
C ARG A 559 31.59 0.63 2.62
N TRP A 560 32.23 0.19 3.69
CA TRP A 560 33.26 0.97 4.39
C TRP A 560 34.58 1.01 3.61
N HIS A 561 35.34 2.08 3.81
CA HIS A 561 36.71 2.16 3.33
C HIS A 561 37.64 1.41 4.28
N LEU A 562 37.89 0.13 3.99
CA LEU A 562 38.80 -0.71 4.76
C LEU A 562 39.95 -1.15 3.88
N GLU A 563 41.17 -0.83 4.32
CA GLU A 563 42.42 -1.26 3.70
C GLU A 563 43.32 -1.84 4.80
N LYS A 564 44.05 -2.92 4.49
CA LYS A 564 45.04 -3.47 5.41
C LYS A 564 46.15 -2.45 5.70
N ALA A 565 46.59 -2.37 6.95
CA ALA A 565 47.74 -1.57 7.35
C ALA A 565 49.04 -2.10 6.70
N ASP A 566 49.19 -3.42 6.65
CA ASP A 566 50.19 -4.11 5.82
C ASP A 566 49.48 -4.84 4.65
N PRO A 567 49.55 -4.30 3.41
CA PRO A 567 48.88 -4.89 2.26
C PRO A 567 49.44 -6.28 1.90
N ASN A 568 50.67 -6.60 2.29
CA ASN A 568 51.34 -7.87 1.95
C ASN A 568 51.12 -8.97 2.99
N ALA A 569 50.71 -8.62 4.21
CA ALA A 569 50.40 -9.60 5.23
C ALA A 569 49.13 -10.39 4.89
N PRO A 570 49.08 -11.73 5.12
CA PRO A 570 47.87 -12.52 4.95
C PRO A 570 46.71 -12.07 5.86
N LEU A 571 47.04 -11.56 7.04
CA LEU A 571 46.10 -11.02 8.03
C LEU A 571 46.72 -9.76 8.65
N SER A 572 46.03 -8.63 8.59
CA SER A 572 46.52 -7.34 9.09
C SER A 572 45.37 -6.51 9.68
N PRO A 573 45.59 -5.73 10.75
CA PRO A 573 44.60 -4.72 11.13
C PRO A 573 44.36 -3.73 9.99
N PRO A 574 43.19 -3.07 9.92
CA PRO A 574 42.98 -2.03 8.93
C PRO A 574 43.81 -0.78 9.27
N LYS A 575 44.07 0.07 8.27
CA LYS A 575 44.64 1.42 8.49
C LYS A 575 43.73 2.23 9.42
N GLU A 576 42.43 2.15 9.19
CA GLU A 576 41.39 2.80 9.99
C GLU A 576 40.29 1.77 10.30
N PRO A 577 40.12 1.35 11.57
CA PRO A 577 39.04 0.44 11.96
C PRO A 577 37.69 1.16 12.03
N ILE A 578 36.60 0.41 11.86
CA ILE A 578 35.24 0.90 12.09
C ILE A 578 35.00 0.92 13.60
N VAL A 579 35.09 2.10 14.21
CA VAL A 579 34.89 2.26 15.66
C VAL A 579 33.45 2.59 15.96
N PHE A 580 32.80 1.78 16.81
CA PHE A 580 31.49 2.04 17.40
C PHE A 580 31.59 2.33 18.89
N TRP A 581 30.74 3.23 19.37
CA TRP A 581 30.59 3.57 20.77
C TRP A 581 29.23 3.10 21.28
N LEU A 582 29.24 2.38 22.40
CA LEU A 582 28.05 2.07 23.17
C LEU A 582 27.66 3.33 23.93
N ASP A 583 26.46 3.84 23.67
CA ASP A 583 25.85 4.94 24.42
C ASP A 583 25.86 4.63 25.93
N ASN A 584 26.17 5.64 26.75
CA ASN A 584 26.20 5.49 28.20
C ASN A 584 24.79 5.29 28.80
N ALA A 585 23.73 5.58 28.04
CA ALA A 585 22.34 5.29 28.40
C ALA A 585 21.93 3.81 28.26
N ILE A 586 22.75 2.95 27.62
CA ILE A 586 22.48 1.51 27.55
C ILE A 586 22.61 0.91 28.98
N PRO A 587 21.58 0.19 29.48
CA PRO A 587 21.65 -0.49 30.77
C PRO A 587 22.83 -1.47 30.83
N GLU A 588 23.56 -1.46 31.94
CA GLU A 588 24.82 -2.20 32.09
C GLU A 588 24.68 -3.69 31.77
N GLU A 589 23.55 -4.30 32.15
CA GLU A 589 23.29 -5.72 31.97
C GLU A 589 23.21 -6.17 30.50
N TYR A 590 22.98 -5.25 29.55
CA TYR A 590 22.86 -5.54 28.11
C TYR A 590 24.10 -5.16 27.29
N ARG A 591 25.04 -4.38 27.85
CA ARG A 591 26.20 -3.84 27.11
C ARG A 591 27.06 -4.94 26.47
N ASP A 592 27.28 -6.04 27.18
CA ASP A 592 28.09 -7.16 26.68
C ASP A 592 27.40 -7.89 25.52
N ALA A 593 26.10 -8.16 25.62
CA ALA A 593 25.33 -8.82 24.57
C ALA A 593 25.33 -7.99 23.26
N ILE A 594 25.16 -6.67 23.39
CA ILE A 594 25.21 -5.73 22.26
C ILE A 594 26.62 -5.71 21.65
N ARG A 595 27.66 -5.61 22.48
CA ARG A 595 29.06 -5.63 22.06
C ARG A 595 29.41 -6.90 21.30
N GLU A 596 29.02 -8.06 21.82
CA GLU A 596 29.27 -9.36 21.20
C GLU A 596 28.62 -9.46 19.82
N GLY A 597 27.35 -9.04 19.69
CA GLY A 597 26.63 -9.09 18.40
C GLY A 597 27.30 -8.27 17.30
N ILE A 598 27.91 -7.13 17.66
CA ILE A 598 28.66 -6.29 16.72
C ILE A 598 30.00 -6.91 16.34
N LEU A 599 30.75 -7.39 17.33
CA LEU A 599 32.10 -7.91 17.12
C LEU A 599 32.11 -9.24 16.36
N GLU A 600 30.98 -9.95 16.31
CA GLU A 600 30.85 -11.23 15.62
C GLU A 600 31.22 -11.16 14.13
N TRP A 601 30.97 -10.01 13.49
CA TRP A 601 31.32 -9.74 12.10
C TRP A 601 32.83 -9.72 11.82
N ASN A 602 33.69 -9.52 12.83
CA ASN A 602 35.14 -9.63 12.65
C ASN A 602 35.56 -11.00 12.13
N LYS A 603 34.81 -12.07 12.44
CA LYS A 603 35.07 -13.42 11.91
C LYS A 603 35.06 -13.42 10.37
N ALA A 604 34.17 -12.66 9.73
CA ALA A 604 34.10 -12.57 8.27
C ALA A 604 35.24 -11.72 7.69
N PHE A 605 35.59 -10.61 8.35
CA PHE A 605 36.72 -9.77 7.95
C PHE A 605 38.07 -10.50 8.02
N GLU A 606 38.27 -11.34 9.04
CA GLU A 606 39.49 -12.15 9.16
C GLU A 606 39.64 -13.12 7.99
N LYS A 607 38.54 -13.62 7.40
CA LYS A 607 38.57 -14.48 6.20
C LYS A 607 39.00 -13.75 4.93
N VAL A 608 38.81 -12.44 4.86
CA VAL A 608 39.33 -11.59 3.77
C VAL A 608 40.67 -10.93 4.12
N GLY A 609 41.27 -11.30 5.26
CA GLY A 609 42.61 -10.87 5.68
C GLY A 609 42.65 -9.58 6.49
N ILE A 610 41.52 -9.10 7.02
CA ILE A 610 41.43 -7.91 7.85
C ILE A 610 41.12 -8.32 9.30
N LYS A 611 42.07 -8.09 10.21
CA LYS A 611 41.91 -8.38 11.64
C LYS A 611 41.29 -7.17 12.34
N ASP A 612 40.41 -7.39 13.32
CA ASP A 612 39.85 -6.31 14.15
C ASP A 612 39.28 -5.14 13.31
N ALA A 613 38.58 -5.47 12.22
CA ALA A 613 37.98 -4.49 11.31
C ALA A 613 36.98 -3.58 12.04
N ILE A 614 36.27 -4.15 13.01
CA ILE A 614 35.29 -3.47 13.86
C ILE A 614 35.80 -3.45 15.30
N VAL A 615 35.71 -2.28 15.94
CA VAL A 615 36.09 -2.07 17.34
C VAL A 615 34.92 -1.43 18.08
N VAL A 616 34.53 -1.99 19.22
CA VAL A 616 33.47 -1.44 20.08
C VAL A 616 34.09 -0.82 21.33
N LYS A 617 33.69 0.40 21.67
CA LYS A 617 34.12 1.16 22.86
C LYS A 617 32.92 1.56 23.71
N GLN A 618 33.14 1.88 24.97
CA GLN A 618 32.11 2.44 25.85
C GLN A 618 32.22 3.96 25.83
N MET A 619 31.11 4.66 25.57
CA MET A 619 31.03 6.12 25.75
C MET A 619 31.23 6.45 27.23
N PRO A 620 32.17 7.35 27.59
CA PRO A 620 32.33 7.82 28.96
C PRO A 620 31.09 8.57 29.46
N ASP A 621 30.82 8.52 30.76
CA ASP A 621 29.71 9.26 31.38
C ASP A 621 29.93 10.79 31.33
N ASP A 622 31.19 11.23 31.21
CA ASP A 622 31.64 12.62 31.14
C ASP A 622 32.02 13.08 29.72
N ALA A 623 31.56 12.36 28.69
CA ALA A 623 31.84 12.71 27.30
C ALA A 623 31.36 14.14 26.96
N ASP A 624 32.21 14.90 26.25
CA ASP A 624 31.93 16.28 25.81
C ASP A 624 31.23 16.37 24.43
N TRP A 625 30.78 15.22 23.92
CA TRP A 625 30.13 15.02 22.64
C TRP A 625 28.81 14.26 22.81
N ASP A 626 27.89 14.50 21.89
CA ASP A 626 26.51 14.00 21.93
C ASP A 626 26.36 12.69 21.16
N HIS A 627 25.41 11.83 21.55
CA HIS A 627 25.16 10.55 20.87
C HIS A 627 24.70 10.70 19.40
N ALA A 628 24.23 11.88 18.99
CA ALA A 628 23.96 12.25 17.59
C ALA A 628 25.10 13.05 16.92
N ASP A 629 26.29 13.11 17.52
CA ASP A 629 27.52 13.62 16.89
C ASP A 629 28.06 12.60 15.88
N MET A 630 28.05 13.01 14.62
CA MET A 630 28.36 12.12 13.49
C MET A 630 29.86 11.86 13.29
N ARG A 631 30.72 12.48 14.09
CA ARG A 631 32.13 12.10 14.15
C ARG A 631 32.30 10.69 14.73
N TYR A 632 31.29 10.18 15.42
CA TYR A 632 31.29 8.89 16.07
C TYR A 632 30.20 7.99 15.47
N ASN A 633 30.49 6.69 15.33
CA ASN A 633 29.45 5.70 15.12
C ASN A 633 28.93 5.26 16.49
N VAL A 634 27.62 5.30 16.71
CA VAL A 634 27.04 5.12 18.04
C VAL A 634 25.92 4.07 18.01
N ILE A 635 25.91 3.20 19.02
CA ILE A 635 24.78 2.34 19.34
C ILE A 635 23.98 3.04 20.43
N ARG A 636 22.78 3.51 20.09
CA ARG A 636 21.94 4.38 20.93
C ARG A 636 20.88 3.57 21.66
N TRP A 637 20.55 4.00 22.87
CA TRP A 637 19.44 3.45 23.64
C TRP A 637 18.33 4.49 23.79
N VAL A 638 17.15 4.19 23.24
CA VAL A 638 15.97 5.08 23.36
C VAL A 638 14.86 4.39 24.14
N SER A 639 13.93 5.18 24.66
CA SER A 639 12.76 4.68 25.36
C SER A 639 11.50 5.31 24.80
N SER A 640 10.52 4.47 24.45
CA SER A 640 9.20 4.91 24.02
C SER A 640 8.11 4.23 24.86
N PRO A 641 6.89 4.79 24.92
CA PRO A 641 5.82 4.18 25.71
C PRO A 641 5.34 2.84 25.14
N ASN A 642 5.33 2.65 23.82
CA ASN A 642 4.67 1.52 23.16
C ASN A 642 5.40 0.93 21.93
N ASN A 643 6.58 1.44 21.54
CA ASN A 643 7.32 0.92 20.39
C ASN A 643 8.47 0.05 20.88
N GLY A 644 8.74 -1.09 20.24
CA GLY A 644 10.02 -1.76 20.36
C GLY A 644 10.55 -1.92 18.95
N TYR A 645 11.73 -1.38 18.69
CA TYR A 645 12.39 -1.45 17.39
C TYR A 645 13.89 -1.40 17.58
N ALA A 646 14.59 -1.92 16.59
CA ALA A 646 15.99 -1.62 16.34
C ALA A 646 16.10 -1.15 14.89
N VAL A 647 16.98 -0.19 14.62
CA VAL A 647 17.19 0.30 13.26
C VAL A 647 18.63 0.73 13.04
N ALA A 648 19.21 0.19 11.99
CA ALA A 648 20.47 0.60 11.39
C ALA A 648 20.27 1.84 10.52
N LEU A 649 21.07 2.87 10.79
CA LEU A 649 21.06 4.13 10.07
C LEU A 649 22.48 4.42 9.62
N PHE A 650 22.69 4.62 8.33
CA PHE A 650 24.00 4.96 7.78
C PHE A 650 23.89 6.03 6.71
N ARG A 651 25.00 6.76 6.51
CA ARG A 651 25.14 7.76 5.45
C ARG A 651 26.32 7.41 4.58
N ALA A 652 26.11 7.43 3.27
CA ALA A 652 27.12 7.08 2.29
C ALA A 652 27.35 8.22 1.30
N ASN A 653 28.56 8.27 0.75
CA ASN A 653 28.90 9.15 -0.35
C ASN A 653 28.08 8.72 -1.59
N PRO A 654 27.19 9.56 -2.12
CA PRO A 654 26.30 9.17 -3.22
C PRO A 654 27.04 8.98 -4.55
N LEU A 655 28.27 9.47 -4.68
CA LEU A 655 29.08 9.33 -5.90
C LEU A 655 29.87 8.02 -5.95
N THR A 656 30.25 7.48 -4.78
CA THR A 656 31.19 6.35 -4.68
C THR A 656 30.63 5.12 -3.96
N GLY A 657 29.58 5.30 -3.16
CA GLY A 657 29.06 4.27 -2.26
C GLY A 657 29.87 4.10 -0.96
N GLN A 658 30.87 4.95 -0.68
CA GLN A 658 31.61 4.87 0.59
C GLN A 658 30.69 5.19 1.77
N ILE A 659 30.55 4.27 2.74
CA ILE A 659 29.88 4.57 4.01
C ILE A 659 30.78 5.49 4.83
N LEU A 660 30.21 6.61 5.30
CA LEU A 660 30.92 7.69 6.00
C LEU A 660 30.65 7.70 7.50
N ASN A 661 29.42 7.38 7.88
CA ASN A 661 28.99 7.29 9.28
C ASN A 661 27.82 6.32 9.40
N ALA A 662 27.69 5.71 10.57
CA ALA A 662 26.60 4.84 10.92
C ALA A 662 26.20 4.89 12.40
N SER A 663 25.01 4.38 12.68
CA SER A 663 24.48 4.20 14.02
C SER A 663 23.42 3.13 14.05
N ILE A 664 23.23 2.52 15.22
CA ILE A 664 22.12 1.60 15.48
C ILE A 664 21.32 2.18 16.64
N THR A 665 20.03 2.41 16.45
CA THR A 665 19.14 2.83 17.54
C THR A 665 18.35 1.64 18.04
N VAL A 666 18.42 1.34 19.34
CA VAL A 666 17.67 0.26 19.99
C VAL A 666 16.69 0.85 20.99
N ASP A 667 15.39 0.58 20.82
CA ASP A 667 14.39 0.91 21.81
C ASP A 667 14.42 -0.11 22.96
N GLY A 668 14.44 0.37 24.20
CA GLY A 668 14.49 -0.48 25.38
C GLY A 668 13.32 -1.46 25.53
N ASN A 669 12.20 -1.24 24.85
CA ASN A 669 11.13 -2.22 24.78
C ASN A 669 11.52 -3.51 24.04
N MET A 670 12.56 -3.52 23.20
CA MET A 670 13.11 -4.77 22.64
C MET A 670 13.56 -5.73 23.76
N ALA A 671 14.20 -5.19 24.81
CA ALA A 671 14.56 -5.98 25.99
C ALA A 671 13.37 -6.25 26.91
N ARG A 672 12.46 -5.27 27.05
CA ARG A 672 11.33 -5.38 27.99
C ARG A 672 10.21 -6.25 27.47
N ILE A 673 9.92 -6.34 26.17
CA ILE A 673 8.67 -6.95 25.65
C ILE A 673 8.62 -8.48 25.79
N THR A 674 9.78 -9.13 25.84
CA THR A 674 9.91 -10.54 26.22
C THR A 674 9.48 -10.77 27.67
N ARG A 675 9.73 -9.78 28.54
CA ARG A 675 9.46 -9.80 30.00
C ARG A 675 8.10 -9.20 30.38
N ILE A 676 7.71 -8.15 29.67
CA ILE A 676 6.52 -7.31 29.84
C ILE A 676 5.65 -7.53 28.61
N ILE A 677 4.96 -8.66 28.65
CA ILE A 677 3.55 -8.78 28.31
C ILE A 677 3.02 -7.54 27.58
N TYR A 678 3.09 -7.61 26.25
CA TYR A 678 2.69 -6.58 25.29
C TYR A 678 1.40 -5.84 25.69
N GLN A 679 1.50 -4.55 26.06
CA GLN A 679 0.36 -3.65 26.30
C GLN A 679 -0.46 -3.35 25.03
N ARG A 680 0.01 -3.78 23.85
CA ARG A 680 -0.76 -3.75 22.62
C ARG A 680 -1.71 -4.97 22.64
N SER A 681 -3.00 -4.70 22.64
CA SER A 681 -3.90 -5.19 21.60
C SER A 681 -3.42 -6.44 20.82
N ILE A 682 -3.65 -7.64 21.33
CA ILE A 682 -3.43 -8.89 20.59
C ILE A 682 -4.58 -9.07 19.61
N ASP A 683 -4.27 -9.09 18.32
CA ASP A 683 -5.25 -9.36 17.28
C ASP A 683 -4.92 -10.69 16.57
N PRO A 684 -5.72 -11.74 16.79
CA PRO A 684 -5.47 -13.03 16.16
C PRO A 684 -5.63 -12.99 14.64
N LEU A 685 -6.20 -11.95 14.04
CA LEU A 685 -6.44 -11.82 12.60
C LEU A 685 -5.48 -10.84 11.90
N ALA A 686 -4.53 -10.24 12.63
CA ALA A 686 -3.58 -9.26 12.07
C ALA A 686 -2.85 -9.78 10.83
N ALA A 687 -2.35 -11.02 10.87
CA ALA A 687 -1.62 -11.64 9.76
C ALA A 687 -2.41 -11.66 8.44
N PHE A 688 -3.74 -11.82 8.47
CA PHE A 688 -4.55 -11.80 7.25
C PHE A 688 -4.68 -10.39 6.68
N ARG A 689 -4.86 -9.38 7.53
CA ARG A 689 -4.99 -7.98 7.09
C ARG A 689 -3.68 -7.44 6.56
N GLU A 690 -2.56 -7.79 7.20
CA GLU A 690 -1.23 -7.49 6.70
C GLU A 690 -1.01 -8.12 5.33
N ALA A 691 -1.27 -9.42 5.18
CA ALA A 691 -1.12 -10.11 3.90
C ALA A 691 -1.99 -9.48 2.79
N GLU A 692 -3.24 -9.13 3.10
CA GLU A 692 -4.13 -8.43 2.18
C GLU A 692 -3.59 -7.04 1.78
N ALA A 693 -3.06 -6.27 2.72
CA ALA A 693 -2.47 -4.96 2.44
C ALA A 693 -1.25 -5.07 1.50
N TRP A 694 -0.39 -6.08 1.71
CA TRP A 694 0.75 -6.34 0.83
C TRP A 694 0.32 -6.79 -0.57
N GLU A 695 -0.69 -7.65 -0.69
CA GLU A 695 -1.20 -8.14 -1.98
C GLU A 695 -1.89 -7.04 -2.79
N LYS A 696 -2.61 -6.13 -2.12
CA LYS A 696 -3.27 -4.98 -2.74
C LYS A 696 -2.32 -3.80 -3.01
N GLY A 697 -1.05 -3.91 -2.63
CA GLY A 697 -0.07 -2.82 -2.80
C GLY A 697 -0.34 -1.60 -1.91
N LEU A 698 -1.12 -1.77 -0.83
CA LEU A 698 -1.48 -0.69 0.11
C LEU A 698 -0.33 -0.30 1.04
N VAL A 699 0.76 -1.06 1.04
CA VAL A 699 1.99 -0.76 1.79
C VAL A 699 3.05 -0.29 0.78
N PRO A 700 3.53 0.97 0.88
CA PRO A 700 4.60 1.47 0.01
C PRO A 700 5.84 0.59 0.10
N PHE A 701 6.36 0.18 -1.06
CA PHE A 701 7.58 -0.61 -1.13
C PHE A 701 8.80 0.30 -1.02
N ASP A 702 9.48 0.27 0.12
CA ASP A 702 10.80 0.86 0.30
C ASP A 702 11.76 -0.22 0.83
N PRO A 703 12.76 -0.65 0.05
CA PRO A 703 13.71 -1.70 0.45
C PRO A 703 14.61 -1.31 1.64
N ARG A 704 14.51 -0.07 2.12
CA ARG A 704 15.20 0.42 3.33
C ARG A 704 14.35 0.28 4.58
N VAL A 705 13.06 -0.03 4.47
CA VAL A 705 12.16 -0.15 5.62
C VAL A 705 12.32 -1.52 6.27
N CYS A 706 12.90 -1.51 7.47
CA CYS A 706 12.98 -2.70 8.32
C CYS A 706 11.66 -2.90 9.09
N THR A 707 11.07 -4.09 8.96
CA THR A 707 9.85 -4.50 9.69
C THR A 707 10.12 -5.60 10.71
N LEU A 708 11.40 -5.95 10.93
CA LEU A 708 11.84 -7.01 11.86
C LEU A 708 11.25 -6.81 13.25
N ALA A 709 11.25 -5.57 13.72
CA ALA A 709 10.83 -5.17 15.05
C ALA A 709 9.49 -5.78 15.48
N GLU A 710 8.39 -5.46 14.79
CA GLU A 710 7.05 -5.89 15.19
C GLU A 710 6.89 -7.42 15.20
N GLY A 711 7.32 -8.08 14.13
CA GLY A 711 7.22 -9.53 14.02
C GLY A 711 8.15 -10.26 15.01
N SER A 712 9.40 -9.82 15.14
CA SER A 712 10.39 -10.43 16.04
C SER A 712 9.97 -10.32 17.50
N MET A 713 9.37 -9.21 17.91
CA MET A 713 8.82 -9.05 19.26
C MET A 713 7.69 -10.06 19.54
N PHE A 714 6.77 -10.26 18.59
CA PHE A 714 5.73 -11.28 18.72
C PHE A 714 6.31 -12.70 18.76
N ARG A 715 7.34 -12.99 17.96
CA ARG A 715 8.06 -14.28 17.99
C ARG A 715 8.80 -14.47 19.32
N ALA A 716 9.44 -13.43 19.84
CA ALA A 716 10.16 -13.49 21.11
C ALA A 716 9.19 -13.71 22.29
N TRP A 717 8.04 -13.03 22.30
CA TRP A 717 6.97 -13.26 23.27
C TRP A 717 6.42 -14.69 23.20
N THR A 718 6.10 -15.17 21.99
CA THR A 718 5.60 -16.54 21.78
C THR A 718 6.64 -17.57 22.20
N GLY A 719 7.91 -17.35 21.83
CA GLY A 719 9.03 -18.23 22.19
C GLY A 719 9.28 -18.28 23.69
N TYR A 720 9.20 -17.13 24.38
CA TYR A 720 9.28 -17.07 25.83
C TYR A 720 8.12 -17.84 26.50
N LEU A 721 6.89 -17.64 26.03
CA LEU A 721 5.71 -18.36 26.53
C LEU A 721 5.83 -19.88 26.32
N MET A 722 6.31 -20.32 25.14
CA MET A 722 6.56 -21.73 24.86
C MET A 722 7.73 -22.28 25.68
N MET A 723 8.79 -21.51 25.89
CA MET A 723 9.90 -21.89 26.76
C MET A 723 9.40 -22.12 28.20
N GLU A 724 8.62 -21.19 28.74
CA GLU A 724 8.10 -21.29 30.11
C GLU A 724 7.13 -22.47 30.29
N LEU A 725 6.22 -22.69 29.34
CA LEU A 725 5.15 -23.68 29.48
C LEU A 725 5.45 -25.05 28.86
N LEU A 726 6.28 -25.14 27.83
CA LEU A 726 6.56 -26.41 27.16
C LEU A 726 7.92 -26.97 27.58
N ALA A 727 8.95 -26.13 27.73
CA ALA A 727 10.29 -26.64 28.04
C ALA A 727 10.30 -27.48 29.33
N PRO A 728 9.69 -27.10 30.48
CA PRO A 728 9.65 -27.93 31.70
C PRO A 728 9.07 -29.33 31.53
N ARG A 729 8.28 -29.54 30.47
CA ARG A 729 7.60 -30.80 30.18
C ARG A 729 8.34 -31.67 29.16
N ARG A 730 9.45 -31.18 28.61
CA ARG A 730 10.21 -31.78 27.51
C ARG A 730 11.69 -31.90 27.85
N ASN A 731 12.41 -32.68 27.05
CA ASN A 731 13.88 -32.67 27.02
C ASN A 731 14.41 -31.46 26.23
N ALA A 732 13.98 -30.27 26.63
CA ALA A 732 14.27 -29.00 25.97
C ALA A 732 15.56 -28.36 26.50
N THR A 733 16.10 -27.43 25.72
CA THR A 733 17.17 -26.53 26.15
C THR A 733 16.67 -25.66 27.31
N ARG A 734 17.51 -25.53 28.35
CA ARG A 734 17.20 -24.74 29.54
C ARG A 734 17.96 -23.43 29.49
N THR A 735 17.27 -22.34 29.75
CA THR A 735 17.86 -21.00 29.87
C THR A 735 17.08 -20.17 30.89
N THR A 736 17.70 -19.10 31.39
CA THR A 736 17.02 -18.12 32.23
C THR A 736 16.33 -17.07 31.35
N GLU A 737 15.35 -16.37 31.91
CA GLU A 737 14.74 -15.22 31.23
C GLU A 737 15.79 -14.18 30.84
N ASP A 738 16.72 -13.86 31.75
CA ASP A 738 17.79 -12.90 31.49
C ASP A 738 18.66 -13.29 30.29
N GLN A 739 19.08 -14.56 30.22
CA GLN A 739 19.90 -15.03 29.12
C GLN A 739 19.12 -15.09 27.81
N PHE A 740 17.85 -15.50 27.84
CA PHE A 740 16.98 -15.46 26.66
C PHE A 740 16.87 -14.06 26.05
N VAL A 741 16.73 -13.02 26.90
CA VAL A 741 16.68 -11.62 26.45
C VAL A 741 18.02 -11.13 25.92
N LYS A 742 19.13 -11.48 26.58
CA LYS A 742 20.48 -11.10 26.12
C LYS A 742 20.80 -11.74 24.76
N ASP A 743 20.48 -13.02 24.58
CA ASP A 743 20.68 -13.72 23.31
C ASP A 743 19.81 -13.11 22.19
N TYR A 744 18.57 -12.70 22.50
CA TYR A 744 17.71 -11.98 21.56
C TYR A 744 18.32 -10.63 21.14
N LEU A 745 18.73 -9.80 22.10
CA LEU A 745 19.37 -8.50 21.81
C LEU A 745 20.66 -8.66 21.01
N ARG A 746 21.48 -9.68 21.34
CA ARG A 746 22.68 -10.01 20.57
C ARG A 746 22.33 -10.30 19.11
N SER A 747 21.32 -11.14 18.86
CA SER A 747 20.86 -11.49 17.52
C SER A 747 20.36 -10.27 16.74
N VAL A 748 19.56 -9.41 17.39
CA VAL A 748 19.03 -8.18 16.79
C VAL A 748 20.16 -7.23 16.39
N VAL A 749 21.10 -6.94 17.29
CA VAL A 749 22.19 -5.99 16.97
C VAL A 749 23.15 -6.59 15.93
N MET A 750 23.35 -7.91 15.93
CA MET A 750 24.12 -8.59 14.89
C MET A 750 23.48 -8.43 13.49
N HIS A 751 22.15 -8.48 13.40
CA HIS A 751 21.39 -8.16 12.19
C HIS A 751 21.57 -6.70 11.75
N GLU A 752 21.34 -5.74 12.66
CA GLU A 752 21.51 -4.31 12.37
C GLU A 752 22.94 -3.97 11.93
N MET A 753 23.94 -4.66 12.50
CA MET A 753 25.33 -4.48 12.08
C MET A 753 25.57 -4.92 10.64
N GLY A 754 24.86 -5.95 10.15
CA GLY A 754 24.94 -6.35 8.74
C GLY A 754 24.46 -5.26 7.79
N HIS A 755 23.39 -4.53 8.13
CA HIS A 755 22.99 -3.33 7.38
C HIS A 755 24.06 -2.24 7.39
N ILE A 756 24.73 -2.01 8.53
CA ILE A 756 25.85 -1.06 8.58
C ILE A 756 27.02 -1.49 7.70
N LEU A 757 27.22 -2.78 7.47
CA LEU A 757 28.24 -3.27 6.54
C LEU A 757 27.83 -3.15 5.07
N GLY A 758 26.60 -2.70 4.80
CA GLY A 758 26.03 -2.47 3.48
C GLY A 758 25.09 -3.56 2.99
N LEU A 759 24.77 -4.57 3.82
CA LEU A 759 23.99 -5.72 3.41
C LEU A 759 22.48 -5.46 3.47
N ARG A 760 21.75 -6.04 2.52
CA ARG A 760 20.28 -6.09 2.48
C ARG A 760 19.78 -7.34 3.20
N HIS A 761 18.49 -7.36 3.51
CA HIS A 761 17.82 -8.55 4.02
C HIS A 761 18.00 -9.76 3.08
N ASN A 762 18.08 -10.96 3.63
CA ASN A 762 18.11 -12.21 2.86
C ASN A 762 17.12 -13.22 3.44
N PHE A 763 15.90 -13.25 2.88
CA PHE A 763 14.79 -14.09 3.35
C PHE A 763 14.80 -15.51 2.75
N ALA A 764 15.87 -15.88 2.05
CA ALA A 764 16.13 -17.25 1.61
C ALA A 764 17.06 -18.01 2.59
N ALA A 765 17.59 -17.31 3.60
CA ALA A 765 18.66 -17.83 4.46
C ALA A 765 18.15 -18.79 5.55
N SER A 766 16.88 -18.70 5.92
CA SER A 766 16.20 -19.62 6.85
C SER A 766 16.21 -21.09 6.40
N ARG A 767 16.45 -21.34 5.10
CA ARG A 767 16.41 -22.67 4.47
C ARG A 767 17.72 -23.44 4.52
N TYR A 768 18.71 -22.95 5.26
CA TYR A 768 20.03 -23.57 5.30
C TYR A 768 20.02 -24.93 6.02
N HIS A 769 19.41 -24.97 7.21
CA HIS A 769 19.41 -26.13 8.09
C HIS A 769 18.10 -26.93 8.04
N SER A 770 18.18 -28.26 8.17
CA SER A 770 17.00 -29.07 8.51
C SER A 770 16.61 -28.89 9.98
N LEU A 771 15.42 -29.34 10.38
CA LEU A 771 15.02 -29.32 11.80
C LEU A 771 15.97 -30.14 12.69
N ASP A 772 16.46 -31.29 12.22
CA ASP A 772 17.42 -32.11 12.98
C ASP A 772 18.77 -31.40 13.16
N GLU A 773 19.21 -30.64 12.15
CA GLU A 773 20.41 -29.81 12.23
C GLU A 773 20.21 -28.63 13.20
N LEU A 774 19.03 -28.02 13.23
CA LEU A 774 18.66 -26.96 14.17
C LEU A 774 18.59 -27.45 15.63
N ALA A 775 18.33 -28.74 15.84
CA ALA A 775 18.44 -29.39 17.14
C ALA A 775 19.90 -29.62 17.59
N ASN A 776 20.86 -29.61 16.66
CA ASN A 776 22.27 -29.81 16.96
C ASN A 776 22.94 -28.50 17.41
N GLY A 777 23.03 -28.32 18.72
CA GLY A 777 23.64 -27.15 19.34
C GLY A 777 25.10 -26.88 18.96
N GLU A 778 25.91 -27.91 18.70
CA GLU A 778 27.31 -27.73 18.27
C GLU A 778 27.36 -27.14 16.85
N LEU A 779 26.50 -27.65 15.96
CA LEU A 779 26.40 -27.17 14.59
C LEU A 779 25.94 -25.71 14.52
N VAL A 780 24.82 -25.38 15.17
CA VAL A 780 24.24 -24.02 15.08
C VAL A 780 25.08 -22.97 15.82
N ARG A 781 25.85 -23.34 16.86
CA ARG A 781 26.85 -22.44 17.46
C ARG A 781 28.03 -22.13 16.55
N LYS A 782 28.30 -22.99 15.56
CA LYS A 782 29.39 -22.84 14.61
C LYS A 782 28.96 -22.18 13.30
N GLN A 783 27.75 -22.46 12.84
CA GLN A 783 27.26 -22.07 11.50
C GLN A 783 26.09 -21.09 11.54
N GLY A 784 25.55 -20.80 12.72
CA GLY A 784 24.32 -20.04 12.90
C GLY A 784 23.09 -20.93 12.79
N THR A 785 21.91 -20.38 13.10
CA THR A 785 20.61 -21.01 12.81
C THR A 785 20.16 -20.79 11.36
N VAL A 786 20.76 -19.82 10.69
CA VAL A 786 20.42 -19.37 9.33
C VAL A 786 21.69 -19.12 8.53
N ALA A 787 21.60 -19.17 7.20
CA ALA A 787 22.76 -18.92 6.35
C ALA A 787 23.27 -17.48 6.42
N SER A 788 22.40 -16.52 6.76
CA SER A 788 22.70 -15.10 6.89
C SER A 788 21.94 -14.54 8.07
N VAL A 789 22.61 -13.72 8.90
CA VAL A 789 21.92 -12.95 9.95
C VAL A 789 20.97 -11.89 9.39
N MET A 790 21.04 -11.61 8.08
CA MET A 790 20.12 -10.71 7.37
C MET A 790 18.72 -11.32 7.14
N GLU A 791 18.47 -12.53 7.64
CA GLU A 791 17.15 -13.16 7.73
C GLU A 791 16.30 -12.51 8.84
N TYR A 792 14.98 -12.61 8.73
CA TYR A 792 14.10 -12.39 9.88
C TYR A 792 13.80 -13.74 10.52
N ASP A 793 14.76 -14.26 11.27
CA ASP A 793 14.63 -15.58 11.86
C ASP A 793 13.70 -15.55 13.10
N PRO A 794 12.80 -16.53 13.24
CA PRO A 794 12.08 -16.72 14.49
C PRO A 794 13.03 -17.33 15.54
N PHE A 795 12.58 -17.45 16.78
CA PHE A 795 13.31 -18.27 17.75
C PHE A 795 13.42 -19.71 17.22
N ASN A 796 14.54 -20.38 17.49
CA ASN A 796 14.74 -21.76 17.10
C ASN A 796 13.77 -22.69 17.85
N GLN A 797 12.71 -23.10 17.17
CA GLN A 797 11.67 -23.97 17.71
C GLN A 797 12.24 -25.30 18.25
N MET A 798 13.33 -25.80 17.66
CA MET A 798 13.96 -27.06 18.07
C MET A 798 14.62 -26.99 19.45
N ALA A 799 14.86 -25.80 19.99
CA ALA A 799 15.27 -25.64 21.39
C ALA A 799 14.22 -26.16 22.39
N LEU A 800 12.95 -26.28 21.99
CA LEU A 800 11.90 -26.90 22.79
C LEU A 800 11.90 -28.44 22.71
N HIS A 801 12.65 -29.02 21.79
CA HIS A 801 12.64 -30.46 21.49
C HIS A 801 13.99 -31.15 21.67
N ALA A 802 15.06 -30.38 21.86
CA ALA A 802 16.40 -30.90 22.09
C ALA A 802 17.14 -30.14 23.21
N PRO A 803 17.96 -30.83 24.03
CA PRO A 803 18.81 -30.19 25.02
C PRO A 803 20.05 -29.58 24.34
N ASN A 804 20.71 -28.64 25.02
CA ASN A 804 22.00 -28.07 24.64
C ASN A 804 22.06 -27.38 23.26
N THR A 805 20.94 -26.97 22.67
CA THR A 805 20.91 -26.09 21.49
C THR A 805 20.73 -24.62 21.93
N VAL A 806 20.28 -23.73 21.04
CA VAL A 806 20.14 -22.27 21.26
C VAL A 806 18.75 -21.82 20.81
N TYR A 807 18.18 -20.84 21.52
CA TYR A 807 16.89 -20.23 21.16
C TYR A 807 17.01 -19.14 20.10
N TRP A 808 18.15 -18.45 20.04
CA TRP A 808 18.42 -17.35 19.09
C TRP A 808 19.73 -17.60 18.35
N ASN A 809 19.85 -17.04 17.16
CA ASN A 809 21.03 -17.21 16.34
C ASN A 809 22.30 -16.73 17.08
N PRO A 810 23.32 -17.60 17.26
CA PRO A 810 24.49 -17.25 18.06
C PRO A 810 25.66 -16.66 17.25
N THR A 811 25.65 -16.77 15.91
CA THR A 811 26.79 -16.38 15.05
C THR A 811 26.33 -16.03 13.63
N ILE A 812 27.19 -15.35 12.88
CA ILE A 812 27.04 -15.18 11.42
C ILE A 812 27.15 -16.51 10.66
N GLY A 813 26.48 -16.59 9.51
CA GLY A 813 26.38 -17.79 8.68
C GLY A 813 27.20 -17.74 7.38
N PRO A 814 27.23 -18.83 6.59
CA PRO A 814 28.02 -18.94 5.35
C PRO A 814 27.76 -17.83 4.32
N TYR A 815 26.52 -17.35 4.18
CA TYR A 815 26.18 -16.25 3.29
C TYR A 815 26.91 -14.97 3.70
N ASP A 816 26.96 -14.69 5.01
CA ASP A 816 27.58 -13.47 5.55
C ASP A 816 29.08 -13.44 5.23
N TYR A 817 29.77 -14.57 5.41
CA TYR A 817 31.17 -14.72 5.00
C TYR A 817 31.38 -14.46 3.51
N TRP A 818 30.50 -14.99 2.66
CA TRP A 818 30.58 -14.86 1.21
C TRP A 818 30.25 -13.44 0.73
N ALA A 819 29.25 -12.79 1.32
CA ALA A 819 28.90 -11.41 1.02
C ALA A 819 30.05 -10.47 1.38
N ILE A 820 30.67 -10.64 2.56
CA ILE A 820 31.86 -9.88 2.94
C ILE A 820 33.05 -10.17 2.00
N GLU A 821 33.22 -11.40 1.53
CA GLU A 821 34.19 -11.72 0.48
C GLU A 821 33.96 -10.86 -0.78
N TYR A 822 32.72 -10.78 -1.27
CA TYR A 822 32.37 -9.96 -2.43
C TYR A 822 32.64 -8.47 -2.19
N GLY A 823 32.22 -7.94 -1.03
CA GLY A 823 32.32 -6.52 -0.72
C GLY A 823 33.73 -6.03 -0.43
N TYR A 824 34.56 -6.83 0.24
CA TYR A 824 35.79 -6.36 0.90
C TYR A 824 37.07 -7.06 0.43
N LYS A 825 37.02 -8.13 -0.37
CA LYS A 825 38.24 -8.74 -0.93
C LYS A 825 38.91 -7.80 -1.94
N GLU A 826 40.23 -7.66 -1.81
CA GLU A 826 41.05 -6.85 -2.72
C GLU A 826 41.68 -7.71 -3.83
N PHE A 827 41.74 -7.16 -5.06
CA PHE A 827 42.30 -7.86 -6.23
C PHE A 827 43.53 -7.16 -6.84
N GLY A 828 43.96 -6.03 -6.29
CA GLY A 828 45.15 -5.31 -6.79
C GLY A 828 45.03 -4.70 -8.20
N VAL A 829 43.81 -4.45 -8.69
CA VAL A 829 43.56 -3.88 -10.03
C VAL A 829 43.24 -2.37 -9.97
N PRO A 830 43.47 -1.59 -11.05
CA PRO A 830 43.44 -0.12 -10.97
C PRO A 830 42.04 0.51 -11.05
N THR A 831 41.01 -0.18 -11.57
CA THR A 831 39.67 0.38 -11.76
C THR A 831 38.56 -0.57 -11.27
N PRO A 832 37.38 -0.06 -10.89
CA PRO A 832 36.22 -0.90 -10.55
C PRO A 832 35.85 -1.90 -11.66
N GLU A 833 35.91 -1.48 -12.93
CA GLU A 833 35.58 -2.32 -14.08
C GLU A 833 36.57 -3.49 -14.25
N ALA A 834 37.84 -3.29 -13.88
CA ALA A 834 38.85 -4.34 -13.93
C ALA A 834 38.62 -5.45 -12.88
N GLU A 835 37.82 -5.19 -11.83
CA GLU A 835 37.45 -6.20 -10.82
C GLU A 835 36.36 -7.15 -11.30
N LYS A 836 35.62 -6.78 -12.36
CA LYS A 836 34.42 -7.49 -12.80
C LYS A 836 34.64 -9.00 -13.02
N PRO A 837 35.73 -9.49 -13.64
CA PRO A 837 35.96 -10.93 -13.77
C PRO A 837 36.08 -11.65 -12.43
N SER A 838 36.83 -11.07 -11.48
CA SER A 838 37.02 -11.64 -10.14
C SER A 838 35.73 -11.61 -9.31
N LEU A 839 34.96 -10.52 -9.41
CA LEU A 839 33.66 -10.40 -8.75
C LEU A 839 32.64 -11.39 -9.31
N ASN A 840 32.64 -11.61 -10.63
CA ASN A 840 31.80 -12.63 -11.25
C ASN A 840 32.12 -14.04 -10.77
N GLU A 841 33.40 -14.35 -10.52
CA GLU A 841 33.81 -15.65 -9.96
C GLU A 841 33.27 -15.87 -8.54
N ILE A 842 33.16 -14.80 -7.75
CA ILE A 842 32.53 -14.86 -6.43
C ILE A 842 31.00 -14.96 -6.58
N ALA A 843 30.38 -14.07 -7.36
CA ALA A 843 28.92 -13.96 -7.48
C ALA A 843 28.26 -15.21 -8.10
N ARG A 844 28.94 -15.90 -9.02
CA ARG A 844 28.41 -17.14 -9.63
C ARG A 844 28.23 -18.30 -8.64
N ARG A 845 28.80 -18.19 -7.43
CA ARG A 845 28.63 -19.16 -6.34
C ARG A 845 27.28 -19.07 -5.63
N ASN A 846 26.39 -18.14 -6.01
CA ASN A 846 25.05 -17.96 -5.43
C ASN A 846 24.18 -19.24 -5.38
N THR A 847 24.51 -20.26 -6.16
CA THR A 847 23.82 -21.56 -6.19
C THR A 847 24.40 -22.59 -5.23
N GLU A 848 25.51 -22.29 -4.55
CA GLU A 848 26.07 -23.14 -3.49
C GLU A 848 25.13 -23.17 -2.26
N PRO A 849 25.07 -24.28 -1.50
CA PRO A 849 24.24 -24.36 -0.31
C PRO A 849 24.54 -23.23 0.69
N GLY A 850 23.52 -22.46 1.04
CA GLY A 850 23.63 -21.32 1.96
C GLY A 850 24.04 -19.99 1.32
N LEU A 851 24.25 -19.91 0.00
CA LEU A 851 24.63 -18.66 -0.70
C LEU A 851 23.48 -18.03 -1.52
N ALA A 852 22.27 -18.61 -1.45
CA ALA A 852 21.11 -18.05 -2.11
C ALA A 852 20.73 -16.68 -1.54
N PHE A 853 20.27 -15.78 -2.41
CA PHE A 853 19.85 -14.43 -2.04
C PHE A 853 18.46 -14.13 -2.61
N GLU A 854 17.51 -13.83 -1.74
CA GLU A 854 16.25 -13.18 -2.11
C GLU A 854 15.84 -12.20 -1.00
N THR A 855 15.29 -11.06 -1.38
CA THR A 855 15.14 -9.92 -0.47
C THR A 855 13.76 -9.28 -0.60
N ASP A 856 13.59 -8.08 -0.07
CA ASP A 856 12.32 -7.40 0.18
C ASP A 856 11.32 -7.45 -0.99
N GLU A 857 11.78 -7.37 -2.25
CA GLU A 857 10.90 -7.31 -3.43
C GLU A 857 9.94 -8.52 -3.55
N TYR A 858 10.33 -9.67 -3.00
CA TYR A 858 9.60 -10.92 -3.10
C TYR A 858 9.15 -11.51 -1.76
N ALA A 859 9.55 -10.88 -0.64
CA ALA A 859 9.22 -11.33 0.71
C ALA A 859 7.70 -11.42 0.93
N ASP A 860 7.26 -12.57 1.46
CA ASP A 860 5.84 -12.86 1.76
C ASP A 860 4.87 -12.80 0.56
N ARG A 861 5.38 -12.85 -0.67
CA ARG A 861 4.57 -12.85 -1.92
C ARG A 861 4.34 -14.27 -2.45
N PHE A 862 4.34 -14.44 -3.77
CA PHE A 862 3.99 -15.70 -4.42
C PHE A 862 5.07 -16.80 -4.32
N ASP A 863 6.29 -16.46 -3.89
CA ASP A 863 7.35 -17.44 -3.62
C ASP A 863 7.33 -17.83 -2.14
N PRO A 864 6.82 -19.02 -1.76
CA PRO A 864 6.72 -19.43 -0.36
C PRO A 864 8.08 -19.72 0.29
N TYR A 865 9.18 -19.64 -0.45
CA TYR A 865 10.54 -19.83 0.06
C TYR A 865 11.30 -18.52 0.31
N VAL A 866 10.65 -17.38 0.09
CA VAL A 866 11.12 -16.05 0.46
C VAL A 866 10.12 -15.53 1.49
N THR A 867 10.37 -15.87 2.76
CA THR A 867 9.37 -15.77 3.83
C THR A 867 10.01 -15.20 5.07
N ARG A 868 9.33 -14.24 5.71
CA ARG A 868 9.78 -13.74 7.01
C ARG A 868 9.30 -14.67 8.11
N PHE A 869 10.14 -14.91 9.12
CA PHE A 869 9.85 -15.69 10.32
C PHE A 869 9.55 -17.18 10.09
N ASP A 870 10.17 -17.79 9.08
CA ASP A 870 10.29 -19.25 8.95
C ASP A 870 11.70 -19.74 9.33
N LEU A 871 11.84 -21.05 9.59
CA LEU A 871 13.13 -21.64 9.94
C LEU A 871 13.20 -23.13 9.59
N GLY A 872 13.87 -23.46 8.49
CA GLY A 872 14.06 -24.84 8.06
C GLY A 872 14.18 -24.99 6.54
N ARG A 873 14.99 -25.95 6.11
CA ARG A 873 15.27 -26.26 4.69
C ARG A 873 14.00 -26.52 3.88
N ASP A 874 13.09 -27.30 4.45
CA ASP A 874 11.70 -27.41 4.02
C ASP A 874 10.83 -26.59 4.98
N PRO A 875 10.34 -25.40 4.59
CA PRO A 875 9.55 -24.57 5.49
C PRO A 875 8.24 -25.24 5.94
N ILE A 876 7.71 -26.22 5.20
CA ILE A 876 6.50 -26.94 5.63
C ILE A 876 6.77 -27.73 6.93
N ASP A 877 7.97 -28.29 7.10
CA ASP A 877 8.36 -28.97 8.35
C ASP A 877 8.25 -28.02 9.56
N TYR A 878 8.74 -26.80 9.39
CA TYR A 878 8.68 -25.76 10.43
C TYR A 878 7.25 -25.35 10.75
N TRP A 879 6.43 -25.06 9.73
CA TRP A 879 5.03 -24.66 9.94
C TRP A 879 4.20 -25.79 10.58
N GLU A 880 4.47 -27.04 10.21
CA GLU A 880 3.86 -28.21 10.86
C GLU A 880 4.28 -28.32 12.33
N LEU A 881 5.57 -28.13 12.64
CA LEU A 881 6.08 -28.13 14.01
C LEU A 881 5.44 -27.02 14.84
N LEU A 882 5.34 -25.81 14.30
CA LEU A 882 4.71 -24.67 14.96
C LEU A 882 3.23 -24.94 15.26
N LEU A 883 2.48 -25.55 14.33
CA LEU A 883 1.09 -25.96 14.58
C LEU A 883 0.97 -27.00 15.70
N LYS A 884 1.87 -27.99 15.73
CA LYS A 884 1.92 -29.01 16.80
C LYS A 884 2.18 -28.37 18.17
N ASP A 885 3.21 -27.52 18.25
CA ASP A 885 3.59 -26.84 19.48
C ASP A 885 2.54 -25.82 19.93
N THR A 886 1.91 -25.09 19.00
CA THR A 886 0.80 -24.18 19.30
C THR A 886 -0.41 -24.94 19.87
N ASN A 887 -0.74 -26.09 19.29
CA ASN A 887 -1.84 -26.94 19.76
C ASN A 887 -1.55 -27.54 21.16
N GLU A 888 -0.29 -27.88 21.46
CA GLU A 888 0.13 -28.27 22.81
C GLU A 888 0.10 -27.09 23.79
N LEU A 889 0.60 -25.93 23.35
CA LEU A 889 0.61 -24.70 24.14
C LEU A 889 -0.80 -24.32 24.61
N LEU A 890 -1.80 -24.34 23.70
CA LEU A 890 -3.21 -24.14 24.04
C LEU A 890 -3.67 -25.08 25.16
N ARG A 891 -3.26 -26.35 25.14
CA ARG A 891 -3.60 -27.33 26.19
C ARG A 891 -2.85 -27.07 27.50
N ALA A 892 -1.66 -26.49 27.43
CA ALA A 892 -0.84 -26.16 28.59
C ALA A 892 -1.22 -24.83 29.26
N LEU A 893 -1.89 -23.91 28.55
CA LEU A 893 -2.23 -22.56 29.04
C LEU A 893 -2.89 -22.53 30.42
N PRO A 894 -3.83 -23.43 30.77
CA PRO A 894 -4.42 -23.43 32.11
C PRO A 894 -3.37 -23.50 33.22
N ASN A 895 -2.22 -24.15 33.02
CA ASN A 895 -1.21 -24.29 34.08
C ASN A 895 -0.54 -22.96 34.49
N ARG A 896 -0.72 -21.89 33.70
CA ARG A 896 -0.23 -20.54 34.00
C ARG A 896 -1.26 -19.70 34.81
N PHE A 897 -2.34 -20.31 35.33
CA PHE A 897 -3.46 -19.63 36.02
C PHE A 897 -3.03 -18.34 36.74
N PRO A 898 -3.75 -17.21 36.56
CA PRO A 898 -3.43 -15.99 37.29
C PRO A 898 -3.36 -16.29 38.79
N ARG A 899 -2.28 -15.86 39.43
CA ARG A 899 -2.08 -16.02 40.88
C ARG A 899 -3.16 -15.24 41.64
N PRO A 900 -3.43 -15.56 42.92
CA PRO A 900 -4.34 -14.76 43.73
C PRO A 900 -3.97 -13.26 43.68
N GLY A 901 -4.90 -12.42 43.23
CA GLY A 901 -4.69 -10.98 43.03
C GLY A 901 -4.31 -10.55 41.60
N GLU A 902 -4.05 -11.50 40.68
CA GLU A 902 -3.79 -11.22 39.26
C GLU A 902 -5.10 -11.24 38.43
N SER A 903 -5.12 -10.48 37.33
CA SER A 903 -6.28 -10.39 36.43
C SER A 903 -6.43 -11.61 35.52
N TYR A 904 -7.65 -12.09 35.32
CA TYR A 904 -7.99 -13.09 34.30
C TYR A 904 -7.76 -12.60 32.86
N TYR A 905 -7.68 -11.28 32.64
CA TYR A 905 -7.41 -10.73 31.31
C TYR A 905 -6.09 -11.21 30.70
N GLU A 906 -5.10 -11.53 31.53
CA GLU A 906 -3.83 -12.10 31.05
C GLU A 906 -4.05 -13.46 30.38
N PHE A 907 -4.94 -14.29 30.91
CA PHE A 907 -5.34 -15.53 30.26
C PHE A 907 -6.02 -15.26 28.91
N THR A 908 -6.95 -14.29 28.84
CA THR A 908 -7.59 -13.86 27.59
C THR A 908 -6.55 -13.49 26.54
N ARG A 909 -5.58 -12.64 26.91
CA ARG A 909 -4.52 -12.17 26.01
C ARG A 909 -3.67 -13.33 25.50
N VAL A 910 -3.16 -14.16 26.39
CA VAL A 910 -2.33 -15.32 26.00
C VAL A 910 -3.12 -16.32 25.13
N PHE A 911 -4.40 -16.56 25.43
CA PHE A 911 -5.27 -17.43 24.66
C PHE A 911 -5.42 -16.95 23.20
N PHE A 912 -5.80 -15.68 23.00
CA PHE A 912 -5.94 -15.12 21.65
C PHE A 912 -4.59 -14.94 20.95
N GLY A 913 -3.51 -14.67 21.67
CA GLY A 913 -2.17 -14.56 21.09
C GLY A 913 -1.66 -15.91 20.60
N THR A 914 -2.03 -16.99 21.28
CA THR A 914 -1.76 -18.35 20.81
C THR A 914 -2.58 -18.68 19.57
N LEU A 915 -3.84 -18.21 19.46
CA LEU A 915 -4.63 -18.34 18.23
C LEU A 915 -4.03 -17.60 17.04
N ALA A 916 -3.32 -16.49 17.26
CA ALA A 916 -2.64 -15.75 16.19
C ALA A 916 -1.62 -16.60 15.42
N ASN A 917 -0.98 -17.59 16.07
CA ASN A 917 -0.07 -18.53 15.40
C ASN A 917 -0.77 -19.39 14.34
N TYR A 918 -2.06 -19.73 14.54
CA TYR A 918 -2.85 -20.41 13.50
C TYR A 918 -3.04 -19.51 12.29
N SER A 919 -3.34 -18.23 12.51
CA SER A 919 -3.52 -17.26 11.42
C SER A 919 -2.25 -17.05 10.62
N THR A 920 -1.11 -16.82 11.29
CA THR A 920 0.19 -16.73 10.60
C THR A 920 0.44 -18.01 9.80
N THR A 921 0.33 -19.18 10.42
CA THR A 921 0.67 -20.43 9.74
C THR A 921 -0.26 -20.71 8.57
N ALA A 922 -1.55 -20.37 8.70
CA ALA A 922 -2.51 -20.51 7.63
C ALA A 922 -2.17 -19.61 6.43
N VAL A 923 -1.86 -18.33 6.67
CA VAL A 923 -1.40 -17.42 5.62
C VAL A 923 -0.18 -18.01 4.90
N GLN A 924 0.80 -18.52 5.65
CA GLN A 924 2.04 -19.05 5.07
C GLN A 924 1.81 -20.34 4.28
N LEU A 925 1.04 -21.30 4.80
CA LEU A 925 0.71 -22.54 4.09
C LEU A 925 -0.10 -22.28 2.81
N THR A 926 -0.98 -21.26 2.77
CA THR A 926 -1.73 -20.94 1.54
C THR A 926 -0.83 -20.49 0.39
N ARG A 927 0.36 -19.92 0.67
CA ARG A 927 1.30 -19.44 -0.36
C ARG A 927 1.95 -20.56 -1.17
N PHE A 928 2.00 -21.77 -0.62
CA PHE A 928 2.47 -22.95 -1.36
C PHE A 928 1.49 -23.32 -2.50
N ILE A 929 0.20 -23.02 -2.36
CA ILE A 929 -0.80 -23.36 -3.37
C ILE A 929 -0.66 -22.42 -4.57
N GLY A 930 -0.28 -22.98 -5.72
CA GLY A 930 0.07 -22.19 -6.90
C GLY A 930 1.34 -21.35 -6.73
N GLY A 931 2.20 -21.63 -5.73
CA GLY A 931 3.44 -20.90 -5.50
C GLY A 931 4.46 -21.07 -6.63
N LEU A 932 5.37 -20.10 -6.77
CA LEU A 932 6.49 -20.14 -7.71
C LEU A 932 7.79 -19.77 -6.99
N GLN A 933 8.82 -20.61 -7.08
CA GLN A 933 10.15 -20.30 -6.60
C GLN A 933 10.92 -19.44 -7.60
N ILE A 934 11.47 -18.33 -7.14
CA ILE A 934 12.35 -17.41 -7.88
C ILE A 934 13.81 -17.76 -7.56
N ARG A 935 14.69 -17.58 -8.54
CA ARG A 935 16.14 -17.70 -8.36
C ARG A 935 16.87 -16.65 -9.20
N ARG A 936 17.85 -15.99 -8.59
CA ARG A 936 18.71 -14.97 -9.22
C ARG A 936 19.89 -15.52 -10.02
N ASN A 937 20.04 -16.84 -10.16
CA ASN A 937 21.15 -17.43 -10.90
C ASN A 937 21.18 -16.99 -12.37
N PHE A 938 22.38 -16.68 -12.88
CA PHE A 938 22.56 -16.30 -14.27
C PHE A 938 22.85 -17.50 -15.15
N ARG A 939 22.64 -17.36 -16.47
CA ARG A 939 23.00 -18.40 -17.43
C ARG A 939 24.51 -18.64 -17.38
N GLY A 940 24.91 -19.88 -17.11
CA GLY A 940 26.32 -20.28 -17.00
C GLY A 940 26.84 -20.34 -15.57
N ASP A 941 26.06 -19.90 -14.58
CA ASP A 941 26.39 -20.15 -13.17
C ASP A 941 26.41 -21.68 -12.90
N PRO A 942 27.34 -22.18 -12.06
CA PRO A 942 27.33 -23.57 -11.62
C PRO A 942 25.96 -23.96 -11.05
N ASN A 943 25.47 -25.17 -11.36
CA ASN A 943 24.22 -25.69 -10.81
C ASN A 943 22.98 -24.80 -11.04
N ALA A 944 23.04 -23.85 -11.98
CA ALA A 944 21.95 -22.93 -12.29
C ALA A 944 20.64 -23.70 -12.52
N GLN A 945 19.59 -23.27 -11.82
CA GLN A 945 18.26 -23.85 -11.91
C GLN A 945 17.34 -22.93 -12.74
N PRO A 946 16.14 -23.37 -13.12
CA PRO A 946 15.15 -22.49 -13.72
C PRO A 946 14.92 -21.25 -12.83
N PRO A 947 15.04 -20.02 -13.37
CA PRO A 947 14.86 -18.78 -12.59
C PRO A 947 13.46 -18.61 -12.00
N LEU A 948 12.47 -19.30 -12.56
CA LEU A 948 11.10 -19.34 -12.06
C LEU A 948 10.57 -20.77 -12.18
N GLN A 949 10.24 -21.40 -11.06
CA GLN A 949 9.83 -22.81 -11.01
C GLN A 949 8.56 -22.98 -10.16
N PRO A 950 7.51 -23.66 -10.65
CA PRO A 950 6.39 -24.06 -9.80
C PRO A 950 6.83 -24.87 -8.59
N VAL A 951 6.24 -24.58 -7.43
CA VAL A 951 6.33 -25.46 -6.25
C VAL A 951 5.88 -26.85 -6.66
N ASP A 952 6.62 -27.88 -6.26
CA ASP A 952 6.30 -29.25 -6.65
C ASP A 952 4.94 -29.69 -6.08
N SER A 953 4.26 -30.57 -6.82
CA SER A 953 2.90 -30.98 -6.48
C SER A 953 2.79 -31.70 -5.12
N ALA A 954 3.84 -32.38 -4.66
CA ALA A 954 3.80 -33.09 -3.38
C ALA A 954 3.80 -32.10 -2.20
N THR A 955 4.64 -31.07 -2.28
CA THR A 955 4.68 -29.95 -1.34
C THR A 955 3.35 -29.20 -1.30
N GLN A 956 2.72 -28.93 -2.46
CA GLN A 956 1.38 -28.29 -2.50
C GLN A 956 0.31 -29.16 -1.81
N ARG A 957 0.31 -30.47 -2.05
CA ARG A 957 -0.61 -31.42 -1.38
C ARG A 957 -0.38 -31.46 0.13
N ARG A 958 0.87 -31.46 0.56
CA ARG A 958 1.24 -31.46 1.98
C ARG A 958 0.75 -30.18 2.67
N ALA A 959 0.95 -29.01 2.06
CA ALA A 959 0.43 -27.74 2.58
C ALA A 959 -1.10 -27.76 2.70
N LEU A 960 -1.81 -28.20 1.65
CA LEU A 960 -3.27 -28.33 1.68
C LEU A 960 -3.75 -29.31 2.76
N HIS A 961 -3.06 -30.44 2.93
CA HIS A 961 -3.38 -31.42 3.96
C HIS A 961 -3.23 -30.85 5.37
N LEU A 962 -2.18 -30.08 5.65
CA LEU A 962 -2.00 -29.43 6.95
C LEU A 962 -3.11 -28.41 7.23
N LEU A 963 -3.50 -27.60 6.24
CA LEU A 963 -4.63 -26.69 6.35
C LEU A 963 -5.93 -27.47 6.66
N VAL A 964 -6.17 -28.56 5.94
CA VAL A 964 -7.32 -29.44 6.19
C VAL A 964 -7.28 -30.01 7.60
N GLN A 965 -6.16 -30.56 8.05
CA GLN A 965 -6.03 -31.21 9.35
C GLN A 965 -6.24 -30.23 10.50
N TYR A 966 -5.55 -29.10 10.49
CA TYR A 966 -5.49 -28.18 11.63
C TYR A 966 -6.56 -27.09 11.61
N LEU A 967 -7.11 -26.74 10.45
CA LEU A 967 -8.12 -25.69 10.32
C LEU A 967 -9.49 -26.20 9.87
N PHE A 968 -9.55 -27.13 8.91
CA PHE A 968 -10.81 -27.51 8.27
C PHE A 968 -11.36 -28.89 8.62
N SER A 969 -10.76 -29.62 9.57
CA SER A 969 -11.26 -30.93 9.98
C SER A 969 -12.35 -30.80 11.05
N GLU A 970 -13.12 -31.87 11.27
CA GLU A 970 -14.10 -31.94 12.39
C GLU A 970 -13.41 -31.78 13.76
N GLY A 971 -12.16 -32.26 13.88
CA GLY A 971 -11.37 -32.22 15.11
C GLY A 971 -10.58 -30.92 15.34
N ALA A 972 -10.56 -30.00 14.38
CA ALA A 972 -9.89 -28.71 14.50
C ALA A 972 -10.53 -27.86 15.61
N PHE A 973 -9.70 -27.16 16.37
CA PHE A 973 -10.14 -26.26 17.47
C PHE A 973 -11.02 -26.92 18.56
N ASN A 974 -10.82 -28.20 18.83
CA ASN A 974 -11.52 -28.89 19.91
C ASN A 974 -10.89 -28.58 21.29
N LEU A 975 -11.35 -27.50 21.93
CA LEU A 975 -10.86 -27.01 23.22
C LEU A 975 -11.86 -27.28 24.37
N PRO A 976 -11.40 -27.56 25.61
CA PRO A 976 -12.28 -27.74 26.77
C PRO A 976 -13.13 -26.49 27.04
N LYS A 977 -14.43 -26.67 27.30
CA LYS A 977 -15.36 -25.55 27.53
C LYS A 977 -15.00 -24.71 28.75
N SER A 978 -14.38 -25.33 29.76
CA SER A 978 -13.89 -24.65 30.97
C SER A 978 -12.80 -23.59 30.71
N TYR A 979 -12.28 -23.49 29.49
CA TYR A 979 -11.35 -22.42 29.12
C TYR A 979 -12.10 -21.09 28.94
N TYR A 980 -13.34 -21.15 28.44
CA TYR A 980 -14.13 -19.95 28.16
C TYR A 980 -14.59 -19.25 29.44
N ASP A 981 -14.75 -20.00 30.53
CA ASP A 981 -15.07 -19.46 31.86
C ASP A 981 -13.93 -18.60 32.46
N LYS A 982 -12.74 -18.63 31.85
CA LYS A 982 -11.54 -17.90 32.30
C LYS A 982 -11.26 -16.66 31.45
N LEU A 983 -12.06 -16.41 30.43
CA LEU A 983 -11.94 -15.22 29.60
C LEU A 983 -12.59 -14.04 30.34
N ALA A 984 -11.85 -12.95 30.44
CA ALA A 984 -12.30 -11.71 31.05
C ALA A 984 -11.98 -10.50 30.14
N PRO A 985 -12.76 -9.42 30.22
CA PRO A 985 -12.43 -8.16 29.55
C PRO A 985 -11.21 -7.49 30.21
N ASN A 986 -10.62 -6.53 29.50
CA ASN A 986 -9.54 -5.71 30.06
C ASN A 986 -10.10 -4.85 31.22
N PRO A 987 -9.59 -4.99 32.46
CA PRO A 987 -10.10 -4.22 33.60
C PRO A 987 -9.71 -2.73 33.55
N ALA A 988 -8.71 -2.37 32.75
CA ALA A 988 -8.17 -1.00 32.67
C ALA A 988 -8.68 -0.21 31.44
N ARG A 989 -9.21 -0.86 30.41
CA ARG A 989 -9.69 -0.21 29.17
C ARG A 989 -10.96 -0.89 28.64
N GLY A 990 -11.98 -0.12 28.27
CA GLY A 990 -13.25 -0.63 27.73
C GLY A 990 -13.21 -1.09 26.25
N GLY A 991 -12.05 -1.09 25.60
CA GLY A 991 -11.91 -1.44 24.18
C GLY A 991 -10.47 -1.86 23.78
N GLY A 992 -10.38 -2.73 22.78
CA GLY A 992 -9.17 -3.30 22.18
C GLY A 992 -9.55 -4.30 21.05
N PRO A 993 -8.59 -4.93 20.34
CA PRO A 993 -8.86 -5.86 19.24
C PRO A 993 -9.53 -7.14 19.70
N ILE A 994 -9.43 -7.47 20.99
CA ILE A 994 -10.24 -8.50 21.62
C ILE A 994 -11.46 -7.79 22.21
N PRO A 995 -12.66 -7.99 21.65
CA PRO A 995 -13.88 -7.46 22.21
C PRO A 995 -14.07 -7.90 23.68
N PRO A 996 -14.71 -7.08 24.55
CA PRO A 996 -14.91 -7.39 25.96
C PRO A 996 -15.64 -8.72 26.24
N ASP A 997 -16.48 -9.15 25.30
CA ASP A 997 -17.23 -10.41 25.32
C ASP A 997 -16.43 -11.62 24.79
N ALA A 998 -15.20 -11.39 24.31
CA ALA A 998 -14.24 -12.41 23.87
C ALA A 998 -14.85 -13.47 22.93
N PRO A 999 -15.31 -13.11 21.71
CA PRO A 999 -16.07 -13.98 20.83
C PRO A 999 -15.22 -15.07 20.16
N VAL A 1000 -14.82 -16.09 20.93
CA VAL A 1000 -13.88 -17.15 20.50
C VAL A 1000 -14.34 -17.85 19.21
N ARG A 1001 -15.63 -18.19 19.12
CA ARG A 1001 -16.21 -18.85 17.94
C ARG A 1001 -15.97 -18.03 16.68
N ASP A 1002 -16.16 -16.71 16.77
CA ASP A 1002 -16.12 -15.82 15.61
C ASP A 1002 -14.67 -15.59 15.18
N PHE A 1003 -13.72 -15.48 16.12
CA PHE A 1003 -12.29 -15.47 15.79
C PHE A 1003 -11.85 -16.74 15.07
N ILE A 1004 -12.18 -17.93 15.59
CA ILE A 1004 -11.82 -19.19 14.94
C ILE A 1004 -12.47 -19.28 13.56
N SER A 1005 -13.76 -18.93 13.44
CA SER A 1005 -14.46 -18.92 12.17
C SER A 1005 -13.83 -17.94 11.16
N ASN A 1006 -13.34 -16.78 11.61
CA ASN A 1006 -12.67 -15.81 10.77
C ASN A 1006 -11.34 -16.36 10.23
N ILE A 1007 -10.55 -17.05 11.07
CA ILE A 1007 -9.31 -17.73 10.62
C ILE A 1007 -9.64 -18.72 9.50
N GLN A 1008 -10.65 -19.56 9.68
CA GLN A 1008 -11.03 -20.55 8.67
C GLN A 1008 -11.56 -19.87 7.38
N ARG A 1009 -12.45 -18.88 7.51
CA ARG A 1009 -13.02 -18.14 6.36
C ARG A 1009 -11.94 -17.42 5.56
N LEU A 1010 -11.08 -16.64 6.20
CA LEU A 1010 -10.03 -15.88 5.52
C LEU A 1010 -9.00 -16.82 4.87
N THR A 1011 -8.72 -17.98 5.48
CA THR A 1011 -7.89 -19.03 4.84
C THR A 1011 -8.54 -19.53 3.55
N LEU A 1012 -9.85 -19.82 3.56
CA LEU A 1012 -10.58 -20.23 2.35
C LEU A 1012 -10.57 -19.13 1.28
N THR A 1013 -10.83 -17.88 1.67
CA THR A 1013 -10.78 -16.73 0.76
C THR A 1013 -9.44 -16.65 0.04
N ARG A 1014 -8.31 -16.88 0.73
CA ARG A 1014 -6.97 -16.89 0.11
C ARG A 1014 -6.75 -18.07 -0.83
N LEU A 1015 -7.23 -19.27 -0.49
CA LEU A 1015 -7.15 -20.46 -1.35
C LEU A 1015 -7.96 -20.28 -2.65
N PHE A 1016 -9.11 -19.61 -2.56
CA PHE A 1016 -9.99 -19.31 -3.70
C PHE A 1016 -9.76 -17.93 -4.32
N ALA A 1017 -8.71 -17.21 -3.92
CA ALA A 1017 -8.38 -15.91 -4.48
C ALA A 1017 -8.10 -16.05 -5.99
N PRO A 1018 -8.58 -15.12 -6.85
CA PRO A 1018 -8.41 -15.18 -8.30
C PRO A 1018 -6.96 -15.42 -8.73
N ASP A 1019 -6.00 -14.75 -8.08
CA ASP A 1019 -4.58 -14.89 -8.38
C ASP A 1019 -4.03 -16.27 -8.01
N THR A 1020 -4.45 -16.84 -6.87
CA THR A 1020 -4.09 -18.21 -6.47
C THR A 1020 -4.61 -19.22 -7.49
N LEU A 1021 -5.91 -19.13 -7.83
CA LEU A 1021 -6.55 -20.00 -8.81
C LEU A 1021 -5.87 -19.90 -10.19
N ARG A 1022 -5.60 -18.67 -10.64
CA ARG A 1022 -4.90 -18.41 -11.91
C ARG A 1022 -3.49 -18.98 -11.90
N ARG A 1023 -2.74 -18.88 -10.79
CA ARG A 1023 -1.40 -19.48 -10.69
C ARG A 1023 -1.45 -21.00 -10.72
N VAL A 1024 -2.41 -21.66 -10.06
CA VAL A 1024 -2.56 -23.12 -10.13
C VAL A 1024 -2.75 -23.59 -11.58
N VAL A 1025 -3.67 -22.95 -12.32
CA VAL A 1025 -3.91 -23.28 -13.75
C VAL A 1025 -2.68 -23.02 -14.61
N ASN A 1026 -2.01 -21.88 -14.42
CA ASN A 1026 -0.79 -21.55 -15.18
C ASN A 1026 0.36 -22.51 -14.86
N ASN A 1027 0.50 -22.95 -13.61
CA ASN A 1027 1.53 -23.89 -13.22
C ASN A 1027 1.26 -25.28 -13.81
N GLU A 1028 0.00 -25.72 -13.84
CA GLU A 1028 -0.40 -26.95 -14.53
C GLU A 1028 -0.01 -26.92 -16.01
N PHE A 1029 -0.26 -25.81 -16.70
CA PHE A 1029 0.15 -25.61 -18.10
C PHE A 1029 1.68 -25.67 -18.29
N LYS A 1030 2.45 -25.07 -17.36
CA LYS A 1030 3.93 -25.04 -17.43
C LYS A 1030 4.58 -26.40 -17.19
N LEU A 1031 3.98 -27.28 -16.38
CA LEU A 1031 4.65 -28.49 -15.88
C LEU A 1031 4.82 -29.61 -16.91
N GLY A 1032 4.20 -29.54 -18.10
CA GLY A 1032 4.37 -30.48 -19.22
C GLY A 1032 3.86 -31.92 -18.99
N ASN A 1033 3.93 -32.43 -17.76
CA ASN A 1033 3.39 -33.71 -17.30
C ASN A 1033 2.19 -33.51 -16.38
N THR A 1034 1.00 -33.49 -16.96
CA THR A 1034 -0.26 -33.26 -16.25
C THR A 1034 -0.66 -34.40 -15.30
N LYS A 1035 -0.10 -35.61 -15.45
CA LYS A 1035 -0.50 -36.77 -14.62
C LYS A 1035 -0.19 -36.60 -13.13
N ASN A 1036 0.84 -35.83 -12.80
CA ASN A 1036 1.28 -35.62 -11.42
C ASN A 1036 1.15 -34.16 -10.96
N ALA A 1037 0.66 -33.26 -11.81
CA ALA A 1037 0.44 -31.86 -11.48
C ALA A 1037 -0.59 -31.71 -10.35
N PHE A 1038 -0.41 -30.70 -9.48
CA PHE A 1038 -1.46 -30.26 -8.57
C PHE A 1038 -2.47 -29.42 -9.37
N THR A 1039 -3.74 -29.77 -9.32
CA THR A 1039 -4.78 -29.19 -10.20
C THR A 1039 -5.89 -28.50 -9.40
N LEU A 1040 -6.62 -27.58 -10.05
CA LEU A 1040 -7.82 -27.00 -9.44
C LEU A 1040 -8.86 -28.07 -9.06
N ALA A 1041 -9.03 -29.09 -9.91
CA ALA A 1041 -9.97 -30.18 -9.65
C ALA A 1041 -9.61 -30.98 -8.38
N GLU A 1042 -8.32 -31.25 -8.17
CA GLU A 1042 -7.82 -31.88 -6.94
C GLU A 1042 -8.10 -31.00 -5.71
N MET A 1043 -7.83 -29.69 -5.80
CA MET A 1043 -8.04 -28.73 -4.72
C MET A 1043 -9.53 -28.63 -4.31
N PHE A 1044 -10.42 -28.37 -5.27
CA PHE A 1044 -11.86 -28.20 -5.01
C PHE A 1044 -12.46 -29.46 -4.39
N ARG A 1045 -12.08 -30.65 -4.90
CA ARG A 1045 -12.52 -31.93 -4.33
C ARG A 1045 -12.03 -32.11 -2.89
N THR A 1046 -10.75 -31.90 -2.64
CA THR A 1046 -10.14 -32.11 -1.32
C THR A 1046 -10.77 -31.20 -0.26
N LEU A 1047 -10.99 -29.93 -0.59
CA LEU A 1047 -11.62 -28.97 0.32
C LEU A 1047 -13.09 -29.31 0.57
N GLN A 1048 -13.88 -29.59 -0.48
CA GLN A 1048 -15.29 -29.94 -0.30
C GLN A 1048 -15.46 -31.21 0.55
N ASP A 1049 -14.67 -32.25 0.30
CA ASP A 1049 -14.76 -33.53 1.00
C ASP A 1049 -14.43 -33.38 2.50
N ALA A 1050 -13.45 -32.54 2.83
CA ALA A 1050 -13.07 -32.25 4.22
C ALA A 1050 -14.09 -31.34 4.95
N ILE A 1051 -14.58 -30.30 4.28
CA ILE A 1051 -15.48 -29.30 4.88
C ILE A 1051 -16.90 -29.85 5.08
N TRP A 1052 -17.36 -30.74 4.20
CA TRP A 1052 -18.70 -31.32 4.23
C TRP A 1052 -18.70 -32.79 4.70
N SER A 1053 -17.68 -33.20 5.45
CA SER A 1053 -17.50 -34.59 5.91
C SER A 1053 -18.70 -35.14 6.70
N GLU A 1054 -19.40 -34.28 7.43
CA GLU A 1054 -20.58 -34.60 8.24
C GLU A 1054 -21.77 -35.07 7.39
N ALA A 1055 -21.89 -34.58 6.15
CA ALA A 1055 -22.94 -35.00 5.23
C ALA A 1055 -22.79 -36.48 4.82
N ASN A 1056 -21.57 -37.03 4.91
CA ASN A 1056 -21.31 -38.44 4.64
C ASN A 1056 -21.51 -39.34 5.87
N THR A 1057 -21.25 -38.81 7.07
CA THR A 1057 -21.30 -39.60 8.31
C THR A 1057 -22.66 -39.53 9.02
N GLY A 1058 -23.50 -38.54 8.70
CA GLY A 1058 -24.80 -38.30 9.34
C GLY A 1058 -24.68 -37.70 10.75
N LYS A 1059 -23.48 -37.26 11.16
CA LYS A 1059 -23.28 -36.58 12.45
C LYS A 1059 -23.91 -35.18 12.43
N PRO A 1060 -24.40 -34.68 13.59
CA PRO A 1060 -24.81 -33.28 13.73
C PRO A 1060 -23.69 -32.30 13.37
N VAL A 1061 -24.01 -31.28 12.57
CA VAL A 1061 -23.06 -30.23 12.18
C VAL A 1061 -23.05 -29.16 13.26
N ASN A 1062 -21.94 -29.03 13.99
CA ASN A 1062 -21.80 -28.03 15.06
C ASN A 1062 -21.69 -26.58 14.53
N ALA A 1063 -21.84 -25.59 15.41
CA ALA A 1063 -21.92 -24.18 15.02
C ALA A 1063 -20.69 -23.67 14.25
N LEU A 1064 -19.48 -24.08 14.62
CA LEU A 1064 -18.25 -23.67 13.93
C LEU A 1064 -18.18 -24.30 12.53
N ARG A 1065 -18.56 -25.57 12.42
CA ARG A 1065 -18.62 -26.30 11.14
C ARG A 1065 -19.63 -25.71 10.17
N ARG A 1066 -20.81 -25.29 10.65
CA ARG A 1066 -21.81 -24.58 9.82
C ARG A 1066 -21.29 -23.24 9.28
N LEU A 1067 -20.47 -22.51 10.03
CA LEU A 1067 -19.86 -21.27 9.55
C LEU A 1067 -18.82 -21.54 8.46
N LEU A 1068 -17.97 -22.57 8.65
CA LEU A 1068 -17.02 -23.00 7.64
C LEU A 1068 -17.70 -23.49 6.34
N GLN A 1069 -18.75 -24.28 6.47
CA GLN A 1069 -19.54 -24.79 5.35
C GLN A 1069 -20.20 -23.65 4.56
N ARG A 1070 -20.75 -22.64 5.24
CA ARG A 1070 -21.27 -21.42 4.59
C ARG A 1070 -20.17 -20.63 3.89
N ALA A 1071 -19.03 -20.39 4.54
CA ALA A 1071 -17.89 -19.71 3.92
C ALA A 1071 -17.42 -20.39 2.63
N HIS A 1072 -17.35 -21.73 2.62
CA HIS A 1072 -17.02 -22.50 1.43
C HIS A 1072 -18.10 -22.38 0.34
N LEU A 1073 -19.38 -22.47 0.71
CA LEU A 1073 -20.49 -22.31 -0.23
C LEU A 1073 -20.46 -20.92 -0.88
N GLU A 1074 -20.23 -19.88 -0.09
CA GLU A 1074 -20.08 -18.49 -0.56
C GLU A 1074 -18.98 -18.36 -1.62
N GLN A 1075 -17.79 -18.96 -1.41
CA GLN A 1075 -16.72 -18.92 -2.41
C GLN A 1075 -17.17 -19.49 -3.76
N LEU A 1076 -17.89 -20.62 -3.75
CA LEU A 1076 -18.36 -21.27 -4.97
C LEU A 1076 -19.51 -20.49 -5.65
N THR A 1077 -20.44 -19.95 -4.87
CA THR A 1077 -21.58 -19.19 -5.42
C THR A 1077 -21.15 -17.83 -5.96
N ASP A 1078 -20.21 -17.16 -5.29
CA ASP A 1078 -19.70 -15.86 -5.72
C ASP A 1078 -19.00 -15.96 -7.08
N MET A 1079 -18.27 -17.04 -7.34
CA MET A 1079 -17.67 -17.30 -8.66
C MET A 1079 -18.70 -17.43 -9.80
N LEU A 1080 -19.97 -17.74 -9.50
CA LEU A 1080 -21.02 -17.90 -10.51
C LEU A 1080 -21.98 -16.71 -10.65
N VAL A 1081 -22.25 -16.02 -9.55
CA VAL A 1081 -23.32 -15.01 -9.49
C VAL A 1081 -22.76 -13.58 -9.52
N LYS A 1082 -21.55 -13.36 -9.00
CA LYS A 1082 -20.90 -12.04 -9.03
C LYS A 1082 -19.99 -11.92 -10.25
N SER A 1083 -19.69 -10.68 -10.67
CA SER A 1083 -18.57 -10.44 -11.58
C SER A 1083 -17.29 -10.85 -10.84
N SER A 1084 -16.73 -11.99 -11.22
CA SER A 1084 -15.56 -12.57 -10.55
C SER A 1084 -14.38 -12.65 -11.52
N ALA A 1085 -13.22 -12.18 -11.06
CA ALA A 1085 -11.93 -12.29 -11.76
C ALA A 1085 -11.35 -13.71 -11.73
N ALA A 1086 -12.03 -14.68 -11.12
CA ALA A 1086 -11.62 -16.09 -11.14
C ALA A 1086 -11.50 -16.62 -12.58
N PRO A 1087 -10.52 -17.49 -12.88
CA PRO A 1087 -10.35 -18.08 -14.20
C PRO A 1087 -11.55 -18.97 -14.57
N ASP A 1088 -11.82 -19.13 -15.87
CA ASP A 1088 -12.99 -19.87 -16.36
C ASP A 1088 -13.02 -21.33 -15.89
N ASP A 1089 -11.87 -21.98 -15.80
CA ASP A 1089 -11.76 -23.35 -15.26
C ASP A 1089 -12.22 -23.43 -13.80
N ALA A 1090 -11.94 -22.41 -13.00
CA ALA A 1090 -12.41 -22.35 -11.61
C ALA A 1090 -13.93 -22.12 -11.53
N LYS A 1091 -14.49 -21.27 -12.41
CA LYS A 1091 -15.95 -21.07 -12.52
C LYS A 1091 -16.67 -22.35 -12.96
N MET A 1092 -16.11 -23.06 -13.94
CA MET A 1092 -16.59 -24.36 -14.37
C MET A 1092 -16.60 -25.36 -13.20
N LEU A 1093 -15.48 -25.47 -12.47
CA LEU A 1093 -15.37 -26.35 -11.31
C LEU A 1093 -16.31 -25.93 -10.19
N ALA A 1094 -16.48 -24.64 -9.91
CA ALA A 1094 -17.43 -24.15 -8.92
C ALA A 1094 -18.86 -24.63 -9.24
N ARG A 1095 -19.31 -24.50 -10.49
CA ARG A 1095 -20.61 -25.02 -10.94
C ARG A 1095 -20.73 -26.53 -10.78
N TYR A 1096 -19.68 -27.28 -11.15
CA TYR A 1096 -19.65 -28.73 -10.98
C TYR A 1096 -19.76 -29.14 -9.50
N HIS A 1097 -18.97 -28.50 -8.64
CA HIS A 1097 -18.91 -28.78 -7.20
C HIS A 1097 -20.20 -28.38 -6.47
N LEU A 1098 -20.85 -27.29 -6.86
CA LEU A 1098 -22.18 -26.91 -6.36
C LEU A 1098 -23.24 -27.98 -6.69
N ARG A 1099 -23.27 -28.50 -7.92
CA ARG A 1099 -24.17 -29.61 -8.30
C ARG A 1099 -23.90 -30.89 -7.50
N ARG A 1100 -22.62 -31.22 -7.30
CA ARG A 1100 -22.21 -32.38 -6.49
C ARG A 1100 -22.64 -32.22 -5.04
N LEU A 1101 -22.39 -31.05 -4.44
CA LEU A 1101 -22.77 -30.74 -3.06
C LEU A 1101 -24.29 -30.77 -2.88
N HIS A 1102 -25.04 -30.20 -3.82
CA HIS A 1102 -26.50 -30.24 -3.81
C HIS A 1102 -27.06 -31.66 -3.73
N ALA A 1103 -26.55 -32.57 -4.58
CA ALA A 1103 -26.94 -33.98 -4.55
C ALA A 1103 -26.57 -34.65 -3.22
N GLN A 1104 -25.37 -34.38 -2.70
CA GLN A 1104 -24.90 -34.91 -1.41
C GLN A 1104 -25.80 -34.46 -0.25
N LEU A 1105 -26.14 -33.17 -0.18
CA LEU A 1105 -26.99 -32.61 0.88
C LEU A 1105 -28.43 -33.12 0.77
N LYS A 1106 -29.00 -33.23 -0.44
CA LYS A 1106 -30.34 -33.82 -0.63
C LYS A 1106 -30.40 -35.28 -0.15
N GLN A 1107 -29.32 -36.03 -0.33
CA GLN A 1107 -29.23 -37.41 0.16
C GLN A 1107 -29.05 -37.48 1.69
N ALA A 1108 -28.34 -36.53 2.29
CA ALA A 1108 -28.07 -36.48 3.72
C ALA A 1108 -29.28 -35.96 4.53
N LEU A 1109 -30.01 -34.96 4.02
CA LEU A 1109 -31.08 -34.24 4.72
C LEU A 1109 -32.14 -35.14 5.38
N PRO A 1110 -32.64 -36.22 4.75
CA PRO A 1110 -33.62 -37.11 5.37
C PRO A 1110 -33.09 -37.87 6.59
N LYS A 1111 -31.76 -38.03 6.71
CA LYS A 1111 -31.10 -38.79 7.79
C LYS A 1111 -30.79 -37.92 9.01
N VAL A 1112 -30.83 -36.59 8.85
CA VAL A 1112 -30.52 -35.62 9.90
C VAL A 1112 -31.53 -35.72 11.04
N GLN A 1113 -31.02 -35.74 12.28
CA GLN A 1113 -31.85 -35.87 13.49
C GLN A 1113 -32.02 -34.54 14.25
N ASP A 1114 -31.10 -33.59 14.13
CA ASP A 1114 -31.16 -32.30 14.84
C ASP A 1114 -31.62 -31.14 13.95
N ASP A 1115 -32.33 -30.18 14.57
CA ASP A 1115 -32.97 -29.07 13.85
C ASP A 1115 -31.97 -28.11 13.20
N TYR A 1116 -30.83 -27.86 13.84
CA TYR A 1116 -29.84 -26.93 13.31
C TYR A 1116 -29.17 -27.48 12.03
N THR A 1117 -28.82 -28.76 12.01
CA THR A 1117 -28.27 -29.39 10.81
C THR A 1117 -29.33 -29.45 9.72
N ARG A 1118 -30.60 -29.73 10.07
CA ARG A 1118 -31.70 -29.77 9.09
C ARG A 1118 -31.89 -28.41 8.43
N ALA A 1119 -32.00 -27.35 9.23
CA ALA A 1119 -32.12 -25.98 8.75
C ALA A 1119 -30.93 -25.56 7.91
N HIS A 1120 -29.71 -25.90 8.34
CA HIS A 1120 -28.49 -25.56 7.60
C HIS A 1120 -28.39 -26.25 6.24
N TYR A 1121 -28.69 -27.55 6.16
CA TYR A 1121 -28.67 -28.27 4.89
C TYR A 1121 -29.77 -27.80 3.94
N SER A 1122 -30.97 -27.50 4.46
CA SER A 1122 -32.05 -26.89 3.68
C SER A 1122 -31.63 -25.53 3.11
N GLU A 1123 -31.09 -24.65 3.95
CA GLU A 1123 -30.59 -23.33 3.52
C GLU A 1123 -29.49 -23.44 2.46
N ALA A 1124 -28.50 -24.32 2.67
CA ALA A 1124 -27.45 -24.54 1.70
C ALA A 1124 -27.97 -25.06 0.36
N ILE A 1125 -28.96 -25.98 0.37
CA ILE A 1125 -29.61 -26.47 -0.85
C ILE A 1125 -30.29 -25.31 -1.60
N ASP A 1126 -31.06 -24.48 -0.91
CA ASP A 1126 -31.78 -23.35 -1.51
C ASP A 1126 -30.80 -22.32 -2.10
N THR A 1127 -29.72 -22.03 -1.38
CA THR A 1127 -28.66 -21.12 -1.84
C THR A 1127 -27.98 -21.65 -3.11
N ILE A 1128 -27.69 -22.96 -3.18
CA ILE A 1128 -27.13 -23.60 -4.39
C ILE A 1128 -28.11 -23.50 -5.57
N GLU A 1129 -29.39 -23.79 -5.34
CA GLU A 1129 -30.42 -23.73 -6.41
C GLU A 1129 -30.58 -22.31 -6.96
N LYS A 1130 -30.56 -21.29 -6.09
CA LYS A 1130 -30.59 -19.88 -6.51
C LYS A 1130 -29.37 -19.50 -7.36
N ALA A 1131 -28.17 -19.90 -6.93
CA ALA A 1131 -26.93 -19.59 -7.65
C ALA A 1131 -26.85 -20.28 -9.01
N LEU A 1132 -27.26 -21.55 -9.11
CA LEU A 1132 -27.23 -22.30 -10.37
C LEU A 1132 -28.22 -21.77 -11.42
N ASN A 1133 -29.29 -21.09 -10.99
CA ASN A 1133 -30.39 -20.58 -11.82
C ASN A 1133 -30.27 -19.06 -12.12
N ALA A 1134 -29.12 -18.44 -11.93
CA ALA A 1134 -28.95 -17.00 -12.11
C ALA A 1134 -28.88 -16.52 -13.59
N GLN A 1135 -29.63 -15.45 -13.96
CA GLN A 1135 -29.62 -14.75 -15.27
C GLN A 1135 -29.52 -13.21 -15.06
N TYR A 1136 -28.58 -12.52 -15.71
CA TYR A 1136 -28.25 -11.05 -15.67
C TYR A 1136 -29.37 -10.15 -16.27
N MET A 1137 -29.74 -8.86 -15.86
CA MET A 1137 -30.90 -7.91 -16.32
C MET A 1137 -30.92 -6.31 -16.28
N LEU A 1138 -31.37 -5.52 -17.32
CA LEU A 1138 -30.76 -4.20 -17.81
C LEU A 1138 -31.62 -2.94 -18.04
N GLY A 1139 -31.11 -1.75 -17.65
CA GLY A 1139 -31.59 -0.42 -18.05
C GLY A 1139 -30.51 0.71 -18.13
N MET A 1140 -30.93 1.84 -18.77
CA MET A 1140 -30.54 3.29 -18.76
C MET A 1140 -29.08 3.75 -18.44
N PRO A 1141 -28.67 4.99 -18.84
CA PRO A 1141 -27.34 5.49 -18.52
C PRO A 1141 -27.18 5.56 -17.01
N GLU A 1142 -26.21 4.85 -16.48
CA GLU A 1142 -25.88 4.94 -15.06
C GLU A 1142 -25.41 6.36 -14.75
N VAL A 1143 -26.08 7.03 -13.82
CA VAL A 1143 -25.58 8.26 -13.22
C VAL A 1143 -24.81 7.85 -11.97
N ARG A 1144 -23.48 7.87 -12.04
CA ARG A 1144 -22.63 7.82 -10.85
C ARG A 1144 -22.71 9.17 -10.14
N LEU A 1145 -23.18 9.18 -8.90
CA LEU A 1145 -23.00 10.32 -8.00
C LEU A 1145 -21.65 10.13 -7.30
N PRO A 1146 -20.69 11.05 -7.43
CA PRO A 1146 -19.44 10.93 -6.70
C PRO A 1146 -19.73 11.05 -5.20
N SER A 1147 -19.06 10.22 -4.39
CA SER A 1147 -19.22 10.28 -2.94
C SER A 1147 -18.68 11.61 -2.40
N LEU A 1148 -19.14 12.04 -1.22
CA LEU A 1148 -18.61 13.23 -0.56
C LEU A 1148 -17.08 13.14 -0.39
N MET A 1149 -16.53 11.94 -0.19
CA MET A 1149 -15.08 11.69 -0.14
C MET A 1149 -14.40 11.91 -1.50
N GLU A 1150 -14.98 11.43 -2.60
CA GLU A 1150 -14.45 11.61 -3.96
C GLU A 1150 -14.50 13.07 -4.40
N LEU A 1151 -15.58 13.79 -4.10
CA LEU A 1151 -15.72 15.23 -4.38
C LEU A 1151 -14.76 16.10 -3.57
N LEU A 1152 -14.39 15.65 -2.38
CA LEU A 1152 -13.38 16.30 -1.53
C LEU A 1152 -11.94 15.86 -1.87
N GLY A 1153 -11.75 14.99 -2.87
CA GLY A 1153 -10.44 14.50 -3.29
C GLY A 1153 -9.78 13.52 -2.30
N LEU A 1154 -10.56 12.88 -1.43
CA LEU A 1154 -10.10 12.04 -0.32
C LEU A 1154 -10.18 10.52 -0.62
N GLY A 1155 -10.15 10.12 -1.90
CA GLY A 1155 -10.38 8.73 -2.31
C GLY A 1155 -9.53 8.23 -3.48
N ARG A 1156 -8.39 8.85 -3.78
CA ARG A 1156 -7.37 8.24 -4.64
C ARG A 1156 -6.11 8.03 -3.84
N GLU A 1157 -5.96 6.83 -3.29
CA GLU A 1157 -4.69 6.12 -3.03
C GLU A 1157 -4.99 4.67 -2.68
#